data_AF-A0A7L5JSC1-F1
#
_entry.id   AF-A0A7L5JSC1-F1
#
_cell.length_a   1.000
_cell.length_b   1.000
_cell.length_c   1.000
_cell.angle_alpha   90.00
_cell.angle_beta   90.00
_cell.angle_gamma   90.00
#
_symmetry.space_group_name_H-M   'P 1'
#
loop_
_entity.id
_entity.type
_entity.pdbx_description
1 polymer ?
#
loop_
_entity_poly.entity_id
_entity_poly.type
_entity_poly.pdbx_seq_one_letter_code
_entity_poly.pdbx_strand_id
1 'polypeptide(L)'
;MKINDDEDDFLFFSKNEIEEKNHIYEISKIITKYNILKDENELIGPKEKNHLHIINYALSLQKQGIKLPTDLQNLFLNNITLKRDINLYLEKKLSNLVTDDTNHILKDINILVSITAIGSTENILDSSYNYNLKAISNLFRFYETNLLDFFKNNAKLFDVSFDTYMILLKTLFQLSIVNSTNILRNRSIHNILELITESVNIVKYTILLNNIQLSRINTLLGRYLYMFSHLEKIQIDSNDLNNTFDEFLLYFYRQEDGFELAKNNNFGFENELDYETEFLLFKNYSAIFILKLIKKLKNIDSQIYLKNHLFRKIISSFYKRFSLFENNLISKDFEVIKTDLLNCLILNYTSDMTFDKKQNYCYVLEDFILNENKLNNKNIETIYRILYFADDIEEFKYSHIVNILTNSNPIRNGYQEFFKLSILDLYVSKTMKKTLVKDEDIALLEKIVAYCMNNNADIHLRSILTKIYLNIGTLFCINKVKDEKIEELYIVSLLINSYDIIENNYSKQNLAIIKYLKILSNEINTKLIENYFNKVVTKLEILCGHFFAKNSTKEQKIIFIKDVLVKQLFFNIVDIEFNDGSKTFVNKLELEDSTYIINSRDSAIFLYIKINEEIFNKIFNSSKLFIQDKLEKVFEETSKISANYYLDDDLVF
;
A
#
# COMPACT_ATOMS: atom_id res chain seq x y z
N MET A 1 6.47 -57.09 -39.47
CA MET A 1 6.70 -55.63 -39.55
C MET A 1 5.94 -55.04 -38.37
N LYS A 2 6.47 -55.05 -37.13
CA LYS A 2 7.67 -54.34 -36.65
C LYS A 2 7.69 -52.88 -37.09
N ILE A 3 6.85 -52.09 -36.44
CA ILE A 3 7.16 -50.71 -36.09
C ILE A 3 7.62 -50.80 -34.63
N ASN A 4 8.83 -50.33 -34.37
CA ASN A 4 9.59 -50.55 -33.14
C ASN A 4 8.95 -49.83 -31.94
N ASP A 5 9.04 -50.49 -30.80
CA ASP A 5 8.73 -50.03 -29.44
C ASP A 5 9.88 -49.21 -28.80
N ASP A 6 10.78 -48.61 -29.58
CA ASP A 6 11.96 -47.90 -29.06
C ASP A 6 12.10 -46.51 -29.70
N GLU A 7 11.29 -45.56 -29.25
CA GLU A 7 11.70 -44.16 -29.12
C GLU A 7 11.41 -43.75 -27.67
N ASP A 8 12.31 -44.22 -26.78
CA ASP A 8 12.56 -43.58 -25.48
C ASP A 8 13.02 -42.14 -25.74
N ASP A 9 12.07 -41.23 -25.95
CA ASP A 9 12.28 -39.82 -25.70
C ASP A 9 12.63 -39.69 -24.23
N PHE A 10 13.93 -39.48 -23.97
CA PHE A 10 14.50 -39.11 -22.67
C PHE A 10 13.84 -37.82 -22.16
N LEU A 11 12.65 -37.96 -21.56
CA LEU A 11 12.03 -36.93 -20.76
C LEU A 11 12.34 -37.26 -19.30
N PHE A 12 13.17 -36.43 -18.67
CA PHE A 12 13.49 -36.45 -17.24
C PHE A 12 12.24 -36.11 -16.41
N PHE A 13 11.24 -37.00 -16.42
CA PHE A 13 10.07 -36.90 -15.58
C PHE A 13 10.28 -37.71 -14.30
N SER A 14 10.19 -37.04 -13.17
CA SER A 14 9.99 -37.68 -11.87
C SER A 14 8.71 -38.53 -11.86
N LYS A 15 8.58 -39.47 -10.91
CA LYS A 15 7.38 -40.32 -10.80
C LYS A 15 6.06 -39.53 -10.76
N ASN A 16 6.05 -38.35 -10.15
CA ASN A 16 4.89 -37.46 -10.09
C ASN A 16 4.57 -36.81 -11.46
N GLU A 17 5.56 -36.60 -12.31
CA GLU A 17 5.38 -35.98 -13.63
C GLU A 17 4.85 -36.98 -14.68
N ILE A 18 5.06 -38.28 -14.46
CA ILE A 18 4.48 -39.35 -15.29
C ILE A 18 2.95 -39.40 -15.11
N GLU A 19 2.43 -39.17 -13.90
CA GLU A 19 0.98 -39.10 -13.62
C GLU A 19 0.33 -37.82 -14.17
N GLU A 20 1.11 -36.75 -14.35
CA GLU A 20 0.66 -35.43 -14.82
C GLU A 20 0.95 -35.17 -16.31
N LYS A 21 1.45 -36.17 -17.05
CA LYS A 21 1.96 -36.05 -18.43
C LYS A 21 0.98 -35.38 -19.41
N ASN A 22 -0.31 -35.70 -19.32
CA ASN A 22 -1.34 -35.12 -20.18
C ASN A 22 -1.54 -33.61 -19.91
N HIS A 23 -1.51 -33.20 -18.64
CA HIS A 23 -1.64 -31.79 -18.24
C HIS A 23 -0.41 -30.98 -18.66
N ILE A 24 0.79 -31.57 -18.55
CA ILE A 24 2.05 -30.94 -19.00
C ILE A 24 2.06 -30.76 -20.53
N TYR A 25 1.47 -31.70 -21.28
CA TYR A 25 1.40 -31.64 -22.74
C TYR A 25 0.40 -30.58 -23.26
N GLU A 26 -0.69 -30.34 -22.54
CA GLU A 26 -1.61 -29.22 -22.85
C GLU A 26 -0.91 -27.85 -22.71
N ILE A 27 -0.09 -27.72 -21.67
CA ILE A 27 0.69 -26.51 -21.35
C ILE A 27 1.73 -26.25 -22.44
N SER A 28 2.49 -27.26 -22.86
CA SER A 28 3.50 -27.12 -23.91
C SER A 28 2.88 -26.73 -25.26
N LYS A 29 1.74 -27.32 -25.63
CA LYS A 29 1.00 -26.94 -26.85
C LYS A 29 0.62 -25.46 -26.89
N ILE A 30 0.15 -24.92 -25.77
CA ILE A 30 -0.24 -23.51 -25.67
C ILE A 30 0.98 -22.59 -25.74
N ILE A 31 2.07 -22.94 -25.07
CA ILE A 31 3.33 -22.18 -25.11
C ILE A 31 3.85 -22.07 -26.55
N THR A 32 3.84 -23.17 -27.30
CA THR A 32 4.26 -23.18 -28.70
C THR A 32 3.31 -22.39 -29.59
N LYS A 33 1.99 -22.51 -29.37
CA LYS A 33 0.97 -21.79 -30.15
C LYS A 33 1.10 -20.26 -30.04
N TYR A 34 1.37 -19.75 -28.84
CA TYR A 34 1.47 -18.32 -28.57
C TYR A 34 2.90 -17.77 -28.56
N ASN A 35 3.89 -18.60 -28.89
CA ASN A 35 5.31 -18.26 -28.92
C ASN A 35 5.81 -17.55 -27.65
N ILE A 36 5.48 -18.14 -26.49
CA ILE A 36 5.64 -17.52 -25.17
C ILE A 36 7.11 -17.53 -24.67
N LEU A 37 7.97 -18.40 -25.20
CA LEU A 37 9.38 -18.52 -24.78
C LEU A 37 10.30 -17.58 -25.59
N LYS A 38 10.99 -16.65 -24.90
CA LYS A 38 12.03 -15.81 -25.51
C LYS A 38 13.42 -15.85 -24.84
N ASP A 39 13.61 -16.39 -23.64
CA ASP A 39 14.95 -16.45 -23.00
C ASP A 39 15.22 -17.74 -22.20
N GLU A 40 16.38 -18.34 -22.45
CA GLU A 40 16.89 -19.55 -21.79
C GLU A 40 17.59 -19.23 -20.47
N ASN A 41 16.83 -18.93 -19.41
CA ASN A 41 17.38 -19.08 -18.05
C ASN A 41 17.47 -20.58 -17.70
N GLU A 42 18.69 -21.08 -17.56
CA GLU A 42 19.03 -22.51 -17.31
C GLU A 42 18.85 -22.94 -15.83
N LEU A 43 18.57 -22.01 -14.92
CA LEU A 43 18.55 -22.25 -13.46
C LEU A 43 17.18 -22.68 -12.90
N ILE A 44 16.12 -22.71 -13.71
CA ILE A 44 14.74 -23.04 -13.28
C ILE A 44 14.26 -24.26 -14.07
N GLY A 45 13.69 -25.27 -13.37
CA GLY A 45 13.18 -26.48 -14.01
C GLY A 45 12.11 -26.19 -15.09
N PRO A 46 11.99 -27.03 -16.13
CA PRO A 46 11.18 -26.75 -17.32
C PRO A 46 9.68 -26.58 -17.02
N LYS A 47 9.16 -27.26 -15.99
CA LYS A 47 7.75 -27.18 -15.57
C LYS A 47 7.40 -25.83 -14.92
N GLU A 48 8.15 -25.43 -13.89
CA GLU A 48 7.94 -24.16 -13.18
C GLU A 48 8.16 -22.94 -14.09
N LYS A 49 9.17 -23.03 -14.97
CA LYS A 49 9.45 -22.01 -15.99
C LYS A 49 8.26 -21.82 -16.93
N ASN A 50 7.73 -22.91 -17.48
CA ASN A 50 6.60 -22.88 -18.40
C ASN A 50 5.32 -22.29 -17.76
N HIS A 51 5.05 -22.62 -16.50
CA HIS A 51 3.89 -22.07 -15.79
C HIS A 51 4.03 -20.56 -15.53
N LEU A 52 5.22 -20.11 -15.10
CA LEU A 52 5.48 -18.68 -14.87
C LEU A 52 5.33 -17.86 -16.16
N HIS A 53 5.80 -18.40 -17.29
CA HIS A 53 5.66 -17.72 -18.57
C HIS A 53 4.21 -17.60 -19.04
N ILE A 54 3.37 -18.63 -18.83
CA ILE A 54 1.93 -18.55 -19.14
C ILE A 54 1.23 -17.53 -18.26
N ILE A 55 1.56 -17.47 -16.95
CA ILE A 55 1.01 -16.46 -16.03
C ILE A 55 1.39 -15.05 -16.51
N ASN A 56 2.66 -14.82 -16.82
CA ASN A 56 3.14 -13.51 -17.30
C ASN A 56 2.50 -13.12 -18.64
N TYR A 57 2.28 -14.08 -19.53
CA TYR A 57 1.59 -13.85 -20.80
C TYR A 57 0.10 -13.50 -20.60
N ALA A 58 -0.60 -14.19 -19.70
CA ALA A 58 -1.99 -13.85 -19.38
C ALA A 58 -2.11 -12.44 -18.77
N LEU A 59 -1.19 -12.09 -17.85
CA LEU A 59 -1.13 -10.76 -17.26
C LEU A 59 -0.82 -9.66 -18.28
N SER A 60 0.06 -9.92 -19.26
CA SER A 60 0.40 -8.92 -20.29
C SER A 60 -0.77 -8.65 -21.23
N LEU A 61 -1.52 -9.68 -21.62
CA LEU A 61 -2.75 -9.52 -22.42
C LEU A 61 -3.80 -8.70 -21.67
N GLN A 62 -3.99 -8.95 -20.37
CA GLN A 62 -4.94 -8.21 -19.55
C GLN A 62 -4.54 -6.73 -19.41
N LYS A 63 -3.25 -6.44 -19.22
CA LYS A 63 -2.73 -5.04 -19.21
C LYS A 63 -3.02 -4.31 -20.52
N GLN A 64 -2.93 -5.02 -21.64
CA GLN A 64 -3.24 -4.48 -22.97
C GLN A 64 -4.76 -4.37 -23.24
N GLY A 65 -5.61 -4.76 -22.28
CA GLY A 65 -7.06 -4.81 -22.47
C GLY A 65 -7.53 -5.89 -23.44
N ILE A 66 -6.66 -6.84 -23.79
CA ILE A 66 -6.94 -7.93 -24.72
C ILE A 66 -7.60 -9.07 -23.94
N LYS A 67 -8.75 -9.55 -24.44
CA LYS A 67 -9.43 -10.70 -23.85
C LYS A 67 -8.56 -11.95 -23.95
N LEU A 68 -8.43 -12.67 -22.84
CA LEU A 68 -7.69 -13.93 -22.81
C LEU A 68 -8.35 -14.94 -23.78
N PRO A 69 -7.57 -15.59 -24.67
CA PRO A 69 -8.10 -16.63 -25.55
C PRO A 69 -8.80 -17.76 -24.81
N THR A 70 -9.82 -18.35 -25.42
CA THR A 70 -10.69 -19.36 -24.77
C THR A 70 -9.96 -20.64 -24.39
N ASP A 71 -8.97 -21.06 -25.17
CA ASP A 71 -8.10 -22.20 -24.88
C ASP A 71 -7.16 -21.92 -23.69
N LEU A 72 -6.62 -20.70 -23.58
CA LEU A 72 -5.89 -20.26 -22.40
C LEU A 72 -6.81 -20.21 -21.16
N GLN A 73 -8.00 -19.62 -21.27
CA GLN A 73 -8.97 -19.62 -20.17
C GLN A 73 -9.31 -21.04 -19.70
N ASN A 74 -9.56 -21.96 -20.64
CA ASN A 74 -9.83 -23.36 -20.33
C ASN A 74 -8.64 -24.05 -19.64
N LEU A 75 -7.41 -23.71 -20.03
CA LEU A 75 -6.21 -24.22 -19.36
C LEU A 75 -6.18 -23.76 -17.89
N PHE A 76 -6.39 -22.47 -17.64
CA PHE A 76 -6.44 -21.94 -16.27
C PHE A 76 -7.59 -22.50 -15.44
N LEU A 77 -8.72 -22.85 -16.05
CA LEU A 77 -9.92 -23.34 -15.34
C LEU A 77 -9.90 -24.84 -15.07
N ASN A 78 -9.34 -25.65 -15.98
CA ASN A 78 -9.53 -27.10 -15.95
C ASN A 78 -8.22 -27.89 -15.74
N ASN A 79 -7.04 -27.27 -15.94
CA ASN A 79 -5.77 -27.96 -15.75
C ASN A 79 -5.35 -27.97 -14.26
N ILE A 80 -5.41 -29.15 -13.64
CA ILE A 80 -5.19 -29.33 -12.20
C ILE A 80 -3.75 -28.97 -11.81
N THR A 81 -2.76 -29.41 -12.61
CA THR A 81 -1.34 -29.15 -12.36
C THR A 81 -1.04 -27.66 -12.39
N LEU A 82 -1.49 -26.96 -13.43
CA LEU A 82 -1.29 -25.52 -13.56
C LEU A 82 -1.95 -24.76 -12.40
N LYS A 83 -3.19 -25.10 -12.05
CA LYS A 83 -3.90 -24.45 -10.93
C LYS A 83 -3.17 -24.66 -9.60
N ARG A 84 -2.67 -25.87 -9.31
CA ARG A 84 -1.94 -26.14 -8.07
C ARG A 84 -0.69 -25.28 -7.97
N ASP A 85 0.08 -25.20 -9.05
CA ASP A 85 1.32 -24.44 -9.09
C ASP A 85 1.05 -22.91 -9.04
N ILE A 86 -0.03 -22.45 -9.67
CA ILE A 86 -0.53 -21.07 -9.51
C ILE A 86 -0.90 -20.80 -8.04
N ASN A 87 -1.66 -21.68 -7.40
CA ASN A 87 -2.06 -21.50 -6.01
C ASN A 87 -0.84 -21.37 -5.07
N LEU A 88 0.19 -22.20 -5.28
CA LEU A 88 1.46 -22.10 -4.54
C LEU A 88 2.17 -20.76 -4.78
N TYR A 89 2.23 -20.30 -6.03
CA TYR A 89 2.79 -18.99 -6.36
C TYR A 89 2.02 -17.85 -5.69
N LEU A 90 0.68 -17.89 -5.72
CA LEU A 90 -0.18 -16.87 -5.13
C LEU A 90 -0.09 -16.84 -3.60
N GLU A 91 -0.10 -18.00 -2.92
CA GLU A 91 0.07 -18.06 -1.45
C GLU A 91 1.42 -17.47 -1.02
N LYS A 92 2.52 -17.81 -1.69
CA LYS A 92 3.83 -17.24 -1.40
C LYS A 92 3.88 -15.72 -1.63
N LYS A 93 3.14 -15.23 -2.63
CA LYS A 93 3.05 -13.79 -2.89
C LYS A 93 2.19 -13.07 -1.85
N LEU A 94 1.12 -13.70 -1.41
CA LEU A 94 0.22 -13.21 -0.37
C LEU A 94 0.93 -13.11 1.00
N SER A 95 1.72 -14.12 1.39
CA SER A 95 2.43 -14.14 2.68
C SER A 95 3.43 -12.99 2.83
N ASN A 96 4.03 -12.54 1.73
CA ASN A 96 5.05 -11.49 1.72
C ASN A 96 4.47 -10.06 1.57
N LEU A 97 3.17 -9.92 1.36
CA LEU A 97 2.56 -8.68 0.89
C LEU A 97 2.73 -7.50 1.87
N VAL A 98 2.63 -7.75 3.18
CA VAL A 98 2.73 -6.71 4.22
C VAL A 98 4.10 -6.71 4.93
N THR A 99 4.79 -7.85 4.92
CA THR A 99 6.02 -8.06 5.71
C THR A 99 7.31 -7.69 4.97
N ASP A 100 7.25 -7.59 3.65
CA ASP A 100 8.41 -7.22 2.81
C ASP A 100 8.34 -5.73 2.44
N ASP A 101 9.35 -4.99 2.90
CA ASP A 101 9.50 -3.55 2.72
C ASP A 101 9.69 -3.15 1.25
N THR A 102 10.03 -4.12 0.37
CA THR A 102 10.29 -3.89 -1.05
C THR A 102 9.06 -4.02 -1.96
N ASN A 103 7.95 -4.56 -1.43
CA ASN A 103 6.76 -4.88 -2.21
C ASN A 103 5.91 -3.65 -2.56
N HIS A 104 5.35 -3.64 -3.77
CA HIS A 104 4.38 -2.67 -4.21
C HIS A 104 2.96 -3.23 -4.00
N ILE A 105 2.43 -3.03 -2.79
CA ILE A 105 1.18 -3.64 -2.31
C ILE A 105 0.04 -3.61 -3.33
N LEU A 106 -0.28 -2.45 -3.93
CA LEU A 106 -1.41 -2.35 -4.86
C LEU A 106 -1.18 -3.15 -6.14
N LYS A 107 0.07 -3.17 -6.64
CA LYS A 107 0.46 -3.95 -7.80
C LYS A 107 0.34 -5.44 -7.50
N ASP A 108 0.79 -5.86 -6.33
CA ASP A 108 0.75 -7.26 -5.92
C ASP A 108 -0.67 -7.74 -5.66
N ILE A 109 -1.52 -6.92 -5.01
CA ILE A 109 -2.96 -7.18 -4.90
C ILE A 109 -3.60 -7.26 -6.29
N ASN A 110 -3.28 -6.34 -7.21
CA ASN A 110 -3.83 -6.37 -8.57
C ASN A 110 -3.46 -7.66 -9.29
N ILE A 111 -2.20 -8.11 -9.18
CA ILE A 111 -1.75 -9.39 -9.75
C ILE A 111 -2.50 -10.57 -9.13
N LEU A 112 -2.59 -10.64 -7.79
CA LEU A 112 -3.31 -11.71 -7.08
C LEU A 112 -4.77 -11.78 -7.55
N VAL A 113 -5.46 -10.64 -7.51
CA VAL A 113 -6.86 -10.50 -7.91
C VAL A 113 -7.04 -10.86 -9.38
N SER A 114 -6.18 -10.35 -10.26
CA SER A 114 -6.23 -10.60 -11.70
C SER A 114 -6.09 -12.09 -12.04
N ILE A 115 -5.13 -12.78 -11.41
CA ILE A 115 -4.94 -14.22 -11.63
C ILE A 115 -6.15 -15.01 -11.09
N THR A 116 -6.65 -14.67 -9.90
CA THR A 116 -7.84 -15.33 -9.34
C THR A 116 -9.13 -15.01 -10.11
N ALA A 117 -9.13 -13.97 -10.95
CA ALA A 117 -10.27 -13.61 -11.79
C ALA A 117 -10.20 -14.28 -13.18
N ILE A 118 -9.13 -15.00 -13.53
CA ILE A 118 -9.00 -15.65 -14.85
C ILE A 118 -10.15 -16.63 -15.08
N GLY A 119 -10.81 -16.49 -16.23
CA GLY A 119 -12.01 -17.25 -16.59
C GLY A 119 -13.32 -16.55 -16.23
N SER A 120 -13.27 -15.49 -15.42
CA SER A 120 -14.34 -14.50 -15.32
C SER A 120 -14.09 -13.35 -16.31
N THR A 121 -15.14 -12.61 -16.66
CA THR A 121 -15.02 -11.38 -17.47
C THR A 121 -14.83 -10.12 -16.61
N GLU A 122 -14.61 -10.29 -15.29
CA GLU A 122 -14.71 -9.22 -14.31
C GLU A 122 -13.35 -8.60 -14.00
N ASN A 123 -13.29 -7.26 -14.03
CA ASN A 123 -12.15 -6.48 -13.55
C ASN A 123 -12.49 -5.91 -12.17
N ILE A 124 -11.90 -6.48 -11.12
CA ILE A 124 -12.14 -6.06 -9.73
C ILE A 124 -11.59 -4.66 -9.44
N LEU A 125 -10.53 -4.26 -10.14
CA LEU A 125 -9.99 -2.92 -10.12
C LEU A 125 -10.42 -2.17 -11.39
N ASP A 126 -10.97 -0.98 -11.22
CA ASP A 126 -11.18 -0.08 -12.35
C ASP A 126 -9.86 0.55 -12.83
N SER A 127 -9.92 1.31 -13.93
CA SER A 127 -8.75 2.01 -14.50
C SER A 127 -8.11 3.02 -13.54
N SER A 128 -8.80 3.38 -12.45
CA SER A 128 -8.33 4.27 -11.40
C SER A 128 -7.91 3.52 -10.12
N TYR A 129 -7.75 2.20 -10.19
CA TYR A 129 -7.42 1.34 -9.05
C TYR A 129 -8.41 1.42 -7.88
N ASN A 130 -9.69 1.72 -8.15
CA ASN A 130 -10.77 1.59 -7.18
C ASN A 130 -11.45 0.22 -7.29
N TYR A 131 -11.94 -0.29 -6.17
CA TYR A 131 -12.56 -1.61 -6.10
C TYR A 131 -14.01 -1.55 -6.59
N ASN A 132 -14.29 -2.34 -7.61
CA ASN A 132 -15.65 -2.51 -8.13
C ASN A 132 -16.37 -3.61 -7.34
N LEU A 133 -17.18 -3.22 -6.36
CA LEU A 133 -17.96 -4.14 -5.52
C LEU A 133 -18.86 -5.08 -6.34
N LYS A 134 -19.37 -4.62 -7.49
CA LYS A 134 -20.18 -5.44 -8.40
C LYS A 134 -19.34 -6.53 -9.07
N ALA A 135 -18.13 -6.19 -9.51
CA ALA A 135 -17.20 -7.16 -10.08
C ALA A 135 -16.78 -8.22 -9.04
N ILE A 136 -16.55 -7.83 -7.79
CA ILE A 136 -16.26 -8.75 -6.69
C ILE A 136 -17.45 -9.72 -6.46
N SER A 137 -18.67 -9.19 -6.38
CA SER A 137 -19.88 -10.01 -6.22
C SER A 137 -20.07 -11.00 -7.37
N ASN A 138 -19.89 -10.55 -8.62
CA ASN A 138 -19.97 -11.41 -9.80
C ASN A 138 -18.89 -12.50 -9.78
N LEU A 139 -17.66 -12.18 -9.35
CA LEU A 139 -16.60 -13.18 -9.21
C LEU A 139 -16.95 -14.22 -8.15
N PHE A 140 -17.57 -13.83 -7.03
CA PHE A 140 -18.05 -14.80 -6.04
C PHE A 140 -19.12 -15.74 -6.61
N ARG A 141 -20.08 -15.22 -7.40
CA ARG A 141 -21.06 -16.08 -8.10
C ARG A 141 -20.42 -17.06 -9.06
N PHE A 142 -19.38 -16.63 -9.76
CA PHE A 142 -18.59 -17.49 -10.64
C PHE A 142 -17.94 -18.65 -9.87
N TYR A 143 -17.30 -18.37 -8.73
CA TYR A 143 -16.71 -19.41 -7.89
C TYR A 143 -17.75 -20.34 -7.28
N GLU A 144 -18.84 -19.80 -6.73
CA GLU A 144 -19.92 -20.60 -6.13
C GLU A 144 -20.51 -21.61 -7.13
N THR A 145 -20.75 -21.17 -8.36
CA THR A 145 -21.29 -22.03 -9.43
C THR A 145 -20.28 -23.12 -9.82
N ASN A 146 -19.03 -22.73 -10.09
CA ASN A 146 -18.01 -23.68 -10.52
C ASN A 146 -17.64 -24.69 -9.42
N LEU A 147 -17.56 -24.26 -8.17
CA LEU A 147 -17.30 -25.16 -7.05
C LEU A 147 -18.41 -26.19 -6.90
N LEU A 148 -19.68 -25.79 -7.05
CA LEU A 148 -20.81 -26.72 -6.99
C LEU A 148 -20.75 -27.75 -8.12
N ASP A 149 -20.40 -27.33 -9.34
CA ASP A 149 -20.28 -28.22 -10.48
C ASP A 149 -19.08 -29.16 -10.36
N PHE A 150 -17.92 -28.66 -9.94
CA PHE A 150 -16.75 -29.50 -9.71
C PHE A 150 -16.93 -30.46 -8.54
N PHE A 151 -17.63 -30.06 -7.49
CA PHE A 151 -17.96 -30.98 -6.38
C PHE A 151 -18.75 -32.20 -6.87
N LYS A 152 -19.68 -31.99 -7.81
CA LYS A 152 -20.49 -33.08 -8.39
C LYS A 152 -19.71 -33.93 -9.41
N ASN A 153 -18.79 -33.33 -10.15
CA ASN A 153 -18.22 -33.93 -11.36
C ASN A 153 -16.73 -34.29 -11.27
N ASN A 154 -15.93 -33.62 -10.45
CA ASN A 154 -14.48 -33.80 -10.36
C ASN A 154 -13.90 -33.33 -9.02
N ALA A 155 -13.71 -34.28 -8.09
CA ALA A 155 -13.21 -33.99 -6.74
C ALA A 155 -11.81 -33.32 -6.73
N LYS A 156 -10.88 -33.76 -7.60
CA LYS A 156 -9.53 -33.17 -7.64
C LYS A 156 -9.56 -31.71 -8.11
N LEU A 157 -10.39 -31.42 -9.12
CA LEU A 157 -10.55 -30.06 -9.64
C LEU A 157 -11.29 -29.17 -8.65
N PHE A 158 -12.24 -29.73 -7.89
CA PHE A 158 -12.89 -29.07 -6.78
C PHE A 158 -11.87 -28.62 -5.72
N ASP A 159 -11.02 -29.52 -5.22
CA ASP A 159 -10.06 -29.21 -4.16
C ASP A 159 -9.12 -28.06 -4.56
N VAL A 160 -8.52 -28.13 -5.76
CA VAL A 160 -7.60 -27.09 -6.21
C VAL A 160 -8.35 -25.77 -6.51
N SER A 161 -9.59 -25.83 -6.99
CA SER A 161 -10.40 -24.60 -7.20
C SER A 161 -10.87 -23.99 -5.89
N PHE A 162 -11.12 -24.80 -4.87
CA PHE A 162 -11.44 -24.36 -3.51
C PHE A 162 -10.24 -23.62 -2.90
N ASP A 163 -9.02 -24.10 -3.12
CA ASP A 163 -7.81 -23.37 -2.73
C ASP A 163 -7.70 -22.02 -3.43
N THR A 164 -7.99 -21.94 -4.73
CA THR A 164 -8.02 -20.65 -5.45
C THR A 164 -9.07 -19.70 -4.87
N TYR A 165 -10.25 -20.21 -4.50
CA TYR A 165 -11.29 -19.45 -3.81
C TYR A 165 -10.80 -18.93 -2.45
N MET A 166 -10.13 -19.77 -1.65
CA MET A 166 -9.54 -19.35 -0.37
C MET A 166 -8.49 -18.26 -0.56
N ILE A 167 -7.65 -18.35 -1.58
CA ILE A 167 -6.65 -17.32 -1.93
C ILE A 167 -7.33 -15.99 -2.28
N LEU A 168 -8.43 -16.02 -3.04
CA LEU A 168 -9.21 -14.81 -3.33
C LEU A 168 -9.73 -14.17 -2.04
N LEU A 169 -10.33 -14.96 -1.14
CA LEU A 169 -10.83 -14.45 0.14
C LEU A 169 -9.70 -13.84 0.99
N LYS A 170 -8.55 -14.53 1.11
CA LYS A 170 -7.38 -14.02 1.81
C LYS A 170 -6.79 -12.76 1.14
N THR A 171 -6.85 -12.67 -0.19
CA THR A 171 -6.41 -11.46 -0.92
C THR A 171 -7.30 -10.26 -0.58
N LEU A 172 -8.62 -10.46 -0.55
CA LEU A 172 -9.58 -9.42 -0.13
C LEU A 172 -9.46 -9.07 1.37
N PHE A 173 -9.05 -10.04 2.21
CA PHE A 173 -8.69 -9.79 3.60
C PHE A 173 -7.48 -8.87 3.74
N GLN A 174 -6.37 -9.20 3.07
CA GLN A 174 -5.17 -8.35 3.08
C GLN A 174 -5.45 -6.97 2.49
N LEU A 175 -6.27 -6.92 1.44
CA LEU A 175 -6.75 -5.66 0.91
C LEU A 175 -7.51 -4.82 1.96
N SER A 176 -8.33 -5.46 2.78
CA SER A 176 -9.06 -4.77 3.86
C SER A 176 -8.11 -4.22 4.93
N ILE A 177 -7.02 -4.93 5.24
CA ILE A 177 -5.94 -4.44 6.11
C ILE A 177 -5.31 -3.17 5.50
N VAL A 178 -4.96 -3.22 4.21
CA VAL A 178 -4.38 -2.08 3.49
C VAL A 178 -5.35 -0.91 3.41
N ASN A 179 -6.64 -1.15 3.18
CA ASN A 179 -7.64 -0.09 3.11
C ASN A 179 -7.95 0.51 4.49
N SER A 180 -7.64 -0.17 5.60
CA SER A 180 -7.92 0.33 6.96
C SER A 180 -7.15 1.61 7.28
N THR A 181 -5.99 1.80 6.64
CA THR A 181 -5.13 2.98 6.80
C THR A 181 -5.56 4.14 5.91
N ASN A 182 -6.30 3.89 4.82
CA ASN A 182 -6.75 4.94 3.91
C ASN A 182 -8.16 5.43 4.27
N ILE A 183 -8.29 6.69 4.69
CA ILE A 183 -9.58 7.29 5.14
C ILE A 183 -10.68 7.20 4.08
N LEU A 184 -10.33 7.35 2.79
CA LEU A 184 -11.28 7.30 1.68
C LEU A 184 -11.77 5.87 1.42
N ARG A 185 -10.88 4.88 1.56
CA ARG A 185 -11.14 3.46 1.24
C ARG A 185 -11.62 2.64 2.42
N ASN A 186 -11.46 3.09 3.66
CA ASN A 186 -11.95 2.39 4.86
C ASN A 186 -13.46 2.09 4.77
N ARG A 187 -14.25 2.96 4.10
CA ARG A 187 -15.69 2.73 3.88
C ARG A 187 -16.01 1.46 3.08
N SER A 188 -15.12 1.01 2.19
CA SER A 188 -15.37 -0.19 1.39
C SER A 188 -15.06 -1.49 2.11
N ILE A 189 -14.39 -1.44 3.28
CA ILE A 189 -14.05 -2.65 4.05
C ILE A 189 -15.33 -3.39 4.43
N HIS A 190 -16.30 -2.69 5.04
CA HIS A 190 -17.55 -3.30 5.46
C HIS A 190 -18.27 -4.00 4.30
N ASN A 191 -18.40 -3.32 3.16
CA ASN A 191 -19.04 -3.88 1.97
C ASN A 191 -18.30 -5.14 1.44
N ILE A 192 -16.96 -5.15 1.46
CA ILE A 192 -16.17 -6.33 1.07
C ILE A 192 -16.40 -7.48 2.05
N LEU A 193 -16.45 -7.21 3.36
CA LEU A 193 -16.70 -8.21 4.40
C LEU A 193 -18.11 -8.82 4.29
N GLU A 194 -19.12 -8.02 3.96
CA GLU A 194 -20.48 -8.51 3.71
C GLU A 194 -20.51 -9.46 2.52
N LEU A 195 -19.90 -9.08 1.38
CA LEU A 195 -19.83 -9.92 0.19
C LEU A 195 -19.10 -11.25 0.47
N ILE A 196 -18.01 -11.21 1.24
CA ILE A 196 -17.28 -12.42 1.67
C ILE A 196 -18.18 -13.31 2.52
N THR A 197 -18.86 -12.72 3.50
CA THR A 197 -19.75 -13.47 4.42
C THR A 197 -20.90 -14.12 3.65
N GLU A 198 -21.51 -13.40 2.72
CA GLU A 198 -22.56 -13.91 1.85
C GLU A 198 -22.06 -15.08 1.00
N SER A 199 -20.93 -14.91 0.30
CA SER A 199 -20.37 -15.96 -0.55
C SER A 199 -20.02 -17.22 0.23
N VAL A 200 -19.36 -17.06 1.37
CA VAL A 200 -19.01 -18.16 2.27
C VAL A 200 -20.26 -18.92 2.71
N ASN A 201 -21.32 -18.21 3.11
CA ASN A 201 -22.57 -18.86 3.51
C ASN A 201 -23.18 -19.66 2.36
N ILE A 202 -23.17 -19.13 1.14
CA ILE A 202 -23.67 -19.84 -0.04
C ILE A 202 -22.86 -21.11 -0.29
N VAL A 203 -21.53 -21.04 -0.28
CA VAL A 203 -20.67 -22.24 -0.43
C VAL A 203 -20.98 -23.27 0.67
N LYS A 204 -21.10 -22.84 1.93
CA LYS A 204 -21.42 -23.73 3.07
C LYS A 204 -22.78 -24.41 2.97
N TYR A 205 -23.80 -23.72 2.44
CA TYR A 205 -25.16 -24.26 2.33
C TYR A 205 -25.38 -25.08 1.06
N THR A 206 -24.60 -24.82 0.00
CA THR A 206 -24.76 -25.50 -1.29
C THR A 206 -23.84 -26.70 -1.47
N ILE A 207 -22.71 -26.74 -0.77
CA ILE A 207 -21.68 -27.78 -0.90
C ILE A 207 -21.42 -28.45 0.45
N LEU A 208 -21.38 -29.78 0.47
CA LEU A 208 -21.02 -30.55 1.66
C LEU A 208 -19.50 -30.55 1.84
N LEU A 209 -18.99 -29.46 2.43
CA LEU A 209 -17.57 -29.29 2.73
C LEU A 209 -17.09 -30.25 3.82
N ASN A 210 -15.85 -30.73 3.68
CA ASN A 210 -15.22 -31.53 4.73
C ASN A 210 -14.79 -30.68 5.94
N ASN A 211 -14.41 -31.34 7.04
CA ASN A 211 -14.03 -30.66 8.28
C ASN A 211 -12.85 -29.69 8.11
N ILE A 212 -11.88 -30.01 7.27
CA ILE A 212 -10.70 -29.16 7.02
C ILE A 212 -11.12 -27.90 6.25
N GLN A 213 -11.94 -28.07 5.20
CA GLN A 213 -12.47 -26.97 4.38
C GLN A 213 -13.37 -26.03 5.19
N LEU A 214 -14.27 -26.59 6.02
CA LEU A 214 -15.10 -25.82 6.95
C LEU A 214 -14.25 -25.07 7.96
N SER A 215 -13.23 -25.73 8.52
CA SER A 215 -12.31 -25.14 9.49
C SER A 215 -11.54 -23.94 8.90
N ARG A 216 -11.01 -24.06 7.68
CA ARG A 216 -10.31 -22.96 6.97
C ARG A 216 -11.22 -21.75 6.73
N ILE A 217 -12.44 -21.99 6.23
CA ILE A 217 -13.42 -20.92 5.98
C ILE A 217 -13.86 -20.24 7.29
N ASN A 218 -14.23 -21.03 8.31
CA ASN A 218 -14.69 -20.48 9.59
C ASN A 218 -13.57 -19.72 10.31
N THR A 219 -12.32 -20.18 10.18
CA THR A 219 -11.16 -19.47 10.71
C THR A 219 -11.03 -18.11 10.05
N LEU A 220 -11.06 -18.05 8.71
CA LEU A 220 -10.97 -16.78 7.99
C LEU A 220 -12.10 -15.82 8.41
N LEU A 221 -13.34 -16.32 8.54
CA LEU A 221 -14.48 -15.57 9.11
C LEU A 221 -14.20 -15.05 10.52
N GLY A 222 -13.69 -15.90 11.41
CA GLY A 222 -13.31 -15.51 12.76
C GLY A 222 -12.29 -14.37 12.77
N ARG A 223 -11.24 -14.48 11.94
CA ARG A 223 -10.21 -13.46 11.77
C ARG A 223 -10.78 -12.12 11.33
N TYR A 224 -11.68 -12.09 10.36
CA TYR A 224 -12.35 -10.85 9.96
C TYR A 224 -13.04 -10.17 11.15
N LEU A 225 -13.75 -10.94 11.98
CA LEU A 225 -14.51 -10.42 13.10
C LEU A 225 -13.59 -9.77 14.16
N TYR A 226 -12.56 -10.48 14.63
CA TYR A 226 -11.72 -9.91 15.70
C TYR A 226 -10.72 -8.87 15.21
N MET A 227 -10.25 -8.96 13.96
CA MET A 227 -9.30 -8.00 13.41
C MET A 227 -9.96 -6.71 12.90
N PHE A 228 -11.22 -6.69 12.45
CA PHE A 228 -11.84 -5.48 11.90
C PHE A 228 -12.93 -4.82 12.74
N SER A 229 -13.51 -5.48 13.74
CA SER A 229 -14.58 -4.85 14.57
C SER A 229 -14.12 -3.55 15.25
N HIS A 230 -12.82 -3.39 15.49
CA HIS A 230 -12.25 -2.16 16.05
C HIS A 230 -12.26 -0.94 15.10
N LEU A 231 -12.63 -1.13 13.81
CA LEU A 231 -12.77 -0.06 12.82
C LEU A 231 -14.14 0.62 12.84
N GLU A 232 -15.10 0.06 13.57
CA GLU A 232 -16.48 0.51 13.60
C GLU A 232 -16.61 1.95 14.15
N LYS A 233 -17.45 2.76 13.50
CA LYS A 233 -17.59 4.19 13.75
C LYS A 233 -18.70 4.47 14.77
N ILE A 234 -18.43 4.14 16.02
CA ILE A 234 -19.34 4.45 17.13
C ILE A 234 -19.26 5.95 17.46
N GLN A 235 -20.38 6.67 17.38
CA GLN A 235 -20.45 8.08 17.78
C GLN A 235 -20.67 8.17 19.30
N ILE A 236 -20.03 9.14 19.96
CA ILE A 236 -20.28 9.37 21.38
C ILE A 236 -21.53 10.24 21.49
N ASP A 237 -22.60 9.67 22.05
CA ASP A 237 -23.71 10.47 22.53
C ASP A 237 -23.43 10.90 23.97
N SER A 238 -23.11 12.19 24.16
CA SER A 238 -22.86 12.74 25.48
C SER A 238 -24.08 12.75 26.39
N ASN A 239 -25.28 12.73 25.81
CA ASN A 239 -26.55 12.70 26.54
C ASN A 239 -26.95 11.28 26.93
N ASP A 240 -26.54 10.28 26.14
CA ASP A 240 -26.76 8.86 26.41
C ASP A 240 -25.49 8.02 26.23
N LEU A 241 -24.62 8.10 27.24
CA LEU A 241 -23.42 7.28 27.30
C LEU A 241 -23.74 5.77 27.42
N ASN A 242 -24.93 5.38 27.89
CA ASN A 242 -25.26 3.96 28.02
C ASN A 242 -25.41 3.32 26.65
N ASN A 243 -26.20 3.94 25.76
CA ASN A 243 -26.34 3.47 24.38
C ASN A 243 -24.97 3.37 23.68
N THR A 244 -24.12 4.37 23.88
CA THR A 244 -22.74 4.35 23.36
C THR A 244 -21.97 3.13 23.89
N PHE A 245 -22.00 2.86 25.21
CA PHE A 245 -21.28 1.73 25.79
C PHE A 245 -21.87 0.36 25.43
N ASP A 246 -23.18 0.26 25.24
CA ASP A 246 -23.84 -0.96 24.77
C ASP A 246 -23.41 -1.29 23.33
N GLU A 247 -23.32 -0.30 22.45
CA GLU A 247 -22.80 -0.49 21.09
C GLU A 247 -21.32 -0.93 21.13
N PHE A 248 -20.50 -0.32 21.99
CA PHE A 248 -19.12 -0.77 22.19
C PHE A 248 -19.02 -2.20 22.73
N LEU A 249 -19.88 -2.60 23.66
CA LEU A 249 -19.94 -3.97 24.18
C LEU A 249 -20.30 -4.97 23.08
N LEU A 250 -21.26 -4.66 22.23
CA LEU A 250 -21.66 -5.50 21.11
C LEU A 250 -20.47 -5.83 20.20
N TYR A 251 -19.71 -4.82 19.79
CA TYR A 251 -18.54 -5.03 18.94
C TYR A 251 -17.37 -5.68 19.67
N PHE A 252 -17.22 -5.45 20.98
CA PHE A 252 -16.22 -6.17 21.79
C PHE A 252 -16.54 -7.67 21.85
N TYR A 253 -17.80 -8.03 22.08
CA TYR A 253 -18.23 -9.44 22.04
C TYR A 253 -18.09 -10.05 20.65
N ARG A 254 -18.34 -9.28 19.59
CA ARG A 254 -18.08 -9.71 18.21
C ARG A 254 -16.61 -10.08 17.98
N GLN A 255 -15.66 -9.37 18.61
CA GLN A 255 -14.25 -9.77 18.56
C GLN A 255 -14.00 -11.07 19.31
N GLU A 256 -14.60 -11.24 20.48
CA GLU A 256 -14.46 -12.48 21.27
C GLU A 256 -15.04 -13.68 20.51
N ASP A 257 -16.25 -13.56 19.98
CA ASP A 257 -16.90 -14.60 19.16
C ASP A 257 -16.06 -14.96 17.93
N GLY A 258 -15.46 -13.95 17.28
CA GLY A 258 -14.55 -14.13 16.17
C GLY A 258 -13.32 -14.96 16.53
N PHE A 259 -12.67 -14.64 17.65
CA PHE A 259 -11.49 -15.37 18.10
C PHE A 259 -11.85 -16.80 18.52
N GLU A 260 -12.94 -16.99 19.26
CA GLU A 260 -13.42 -18.33 19.64
C GLU A 260 -13.80 -19.16 18.40
N LEU A 261 -14.39 -18.55 17.38
CA LEU A 261 -14.68 -19.24 16.12
C LEU A 261 -13.39 -19.75 15.47
N ALA A 262 -12.35 -18.93 15.36
CA ALA A 262 -11.07 -19.35 14.79
C ALA A 262 -10.39 -20.44 15.63
N LYS A 263 -10.35 -20.26 16.95
CA LYS A 263 -9.78 -21.21 17.91
C LYS A 263 -10.48 -22.57 17.88
N ASN A 264 -11.81 -22.59 17.92
CA ASN A 264 -12.61 -23.82 17.88
C ASN A 264 -12.50 -24.56 16.55
N ASN A 265 -12.01 -23.88 15.50
CA ASN A 265 -11.69 -24.47 14.21
C ASN A 265 -10.18 -24.72 14.04
N ASN A 266 -9.40 -24.79 15.12
CA ASN A 266 -7.95 -25.07 15.12
C ASN A 266 -7.16 -24.15 14.17
N PHE A 267 -7.59 -22.89 14.04
CA PHE A 267 -7.00 -21.91 13.11
C PHE A 267 -6.81 -22.45 11.68
N GLY A 268 -7.77 -23.23 11.18
CA GLY A 268 -7.75 -23.69 9.80
C GLY A 268 -6.78 -24.83 9.52
N PHE A 269 -6.12 -25.37 10.56
CA PHE A 269 -4.96 -26.27 10.42
C PHE A 269 -3.81 -25.66 9.60
N GLU A 270 -3.71 -24.33 9.57
CA GLU A 270 -2.63 -23.61 8.88
C GLU A 270 -1.40 -23.50 9.79
N ASN A 271 -0.25 -23.96 9.33
CA ASN A 271 1.01 -23.91 10.10
C ASN A 271 1.46 -22.47 10.43
N GLU A 272 1.01 -21.49 9.66
CA GLU A 272 1.34 -20.07 9.83
C GLU A 272 0.49 -19.39 10.93
N LEU A 273 -0.57 -20.06 11.42
CA LEU A 273 -1.51 -19.51 12.40
C LEU A 273 -1.44 -20.28 13.72
N ASP A 274 -0.44 -19.97 14.53
CA ASP A 274 -0.34 -20.55 15.88
C ASP A 274 -1.21 -19.79 16.89
N TYR A 275 -1.61 -20.49 17.95
CA TYR A 275 -2.49 -19.94 18.99
C TYR A 275 -1.89 -18.71 19.69
N GLU A 276 -0.58 -18.72 19.97
CA GLU A 276 0.06 -17.66 20.75
C GLU A 276 0.06 -16.36 19.93
N THR A 277 0.51 -16.42 18.67
CA THR A 277 0.53 -15.28 17.75
C THR A 277 -0.87 -14.69 17.55
N GLU A 278 -1.87 -15.54 17.29
CA GLU A 278 -3.24 -15.07 17.08
C GLU A 278 -3.90 -14.53 18.35
N PHE A 279 -3.57 -15.10 19.52
CA PHE A 279 -4.02 -14.58 20.80
C PHE A 279 -3.43 -13.19 21.08
N LEU A 280 -2.15 -12.97 20.78
CA LEU A 280 -1.51 -11.66 20.91
C LEU A 280 -2.12 -10.62 19.97
N LEU A 281 -2.44 -11.00 18.72
CA LEU A 281 -3.14 -10.14 17.77
C LEU A 281 -4.54 -9.75 18.29
N PHE A 282 -5.31 -10.73 18.77
CA PHE A 282 -6.63 -10.49 19.37
C PHE A 282 -6.55 -9.53 20.57
N LYS A 283 -5.60 -9.76 21.48
CA LYS A 283 -5.34 -8.88 22.63
C LYS A 283 -5.00 -7.46 22.19
N ASN A 284 -4.15 -7.33 21.17
CA ASN A 284 -3.73 -6.05 20.63
C ASN A 284 -4.89 -5.25 20.03
N TYR A 285 -5.70 -5.86 19.15
CA TYR A 285 -6.87 -5.20 18.56
C TYR A 285 -7.95 -4.85 19.59
N SER A 286 -8.14 -5.70 20.60
CA SER A 286 -9.04 -5.42 21.73
C SER A 286 -8.57 -4.21 22.53
N ALA A 287 -7.27 -4.10 22.81
CA ALA A 287 -6.69 -2.95 23.50
C ALA A 287 -6.85 -1.66 22.68
N ILE A 288 -6.61 -1.71 21.37
CA ILE A 288 -6.82 -0.58 20.45
C ILE A 288 -8.28 -0.11 20.49
N PHE A 289 -9.22 -1.05 20.49
CA PHE A 289 -10.64 -0.71 20.50
C PHE A 289 -11.04 0.06 21.76
N ILE A 290 -10.56 -0.39 22.94
CA ILE A 290 -10.79 0.29 24.22
C ILE A 290 -10.04 1.63 24.28
N LEU A 291 -8.81 1.71 23.80
CA LEU A 291 -8.06 2.97 23.74
C LEU A 291 -8.72 4.00 22.82
N LYS A 292 -9.33 3.58 21.71
CA LYS A 292 -10.16 4.45 20.84
C LYS A 292 -11.37 4.98 21.59
N LEU A 293 -12.07 4.15 22.36
CA LEU A 293 -13.17 4.59 23.23
C LEU A 293 -12.69 5.66 24.21
N ILE A 294 -11.64 5.35 24.97
CA ILE A 294 -11.05 6.25 25.97
C ILE A 294 -10.69 7.61 25.34
N LYS A 295 -10.04 7.58 24.17
CA LYS A 295 -9.65 8.81 23.46
C LYS A 295 -10.86 9.64 23.01
N LYS A 296 -11.95 9.01 22.57
CA LYS A 296 -13.20 9.70 22.21
C LYS A 296 -13.88 10.33 23.44
N LEU A 297 -13.76 9.71 24.61
CA LEU A 297 -14.30 10.21 25.87
C LEU A 297 -13.46 11.32 26.52
N LYS A 298 -12.30 11.69 25.96
CA LYS A 298 -11.35 12.65 26.58
C LYS A 298 -11.95 14.01 26.93
N ASN A 299 -13.00 14.44 26.24
CA ASN A 299 -13.69 15.70 26.51
C ASN A 299 -14.78 15.58 27.61
N ILE A 300 -15.02 14.39 28.13
CA ILE A 300 -15.98 14.09 29.19
C ILE A 300 -15.20 13.84 30.47
N ASP A 301 -15.71 14.33 31.60
CA ASP A 301 -15.11 14.07 32.92
C ASP A 301 -14.98 12.56 33.16
N SER A 302 -13.76 12.11 33.47
CA SER A 302 -13.44 10.71 33.69
C SER A 302 -14.25 10.07 34.80
N GLN A 303 -14.65 10.85 35.80
CA GLN A 303 -15.48 10.37 36.91
C GLN A 303 -16.87 9.90 36.45
N ILE A 304 -17.39 10.44 35.34
CA ILE A 304 -18.72 10.08 34.82
C ILE A 304 -18.69 8.66 34.25
N TYR A 305 -17.78 8.40 33.31
CA TYR A 305 -17.73 7.08 32.67
C TYR A 305 -17.05 6.02 33.54
N LEU A 306 -16.10 6.38 34.43
CA LEU A 306 -15.52 5.43 35.38
C LEU A 306 -16.53 4.89 36.40
N LYS A 307 -17.63 5.60 36.65
CA LYS A 307 -18.73 5.13 37.51
C LYS A 307 -19.81 4.39 36.73
N ASN A 308 -19.79 4.47 35.40
CA ASN A 308 -20.77 3.80 34.56
C ASN A 308 -20.57 2.28 34.58
N HIS A 309 -21.64 1.54 34.85
CA HIS A 309 -21.61 0.08 34.96
C HIS A 309 -21.25 -0.63 33.64
N LEU A 310 -21.68 -0.10 32.48
CA LEU A 310 -21.36 -0.66 31.16
C LEU A 310 -19.89 -0.42 30.79
N PHE A 311 -19.37 0.77 31.04
CA PHE A 311 -17.95 1.04 30.87
C PHE A 311 -17.08 0.11 31.74
N ARG A 312 -17.46 -0.05 33.02
CA ARG A 312 -16.81 -1.02 33.92
C ARG A 312 -16.93 -2.45 33.41
N LYS A 313 -18.06 -2.82 32.82
CA LYS A 313 -18.27 -4.12 32.20
C LYS A 313 -17.29 -4.35 31.04
N ILE A 314 -17.11 -3.39 30.14
CA ILE A 314 -16.12 -3.45 29.04
C ILE A 314 -14.72 -3.74 29.59
N ILE A 315 -14.27 -2.93 30.54
CA ILE A 315 -12.95 -3.09 31.16
C ILE A 315 -12.84 -4.45 31.85
N SER A 316 -13.86 -4.86 32.61
CA SER A 316 -13.85 -6.15 33.31
C SER A 316 -13.77 -7.34 32.37
N SER A 317 -14.48 -7.30 31.24
CA SER A 317 -14.44 -8.35 30.22
C SER A 317 -13.04 -8.46 29.62
N PHE A 318 -12.39 -7.32 29.34
CA PHE A 318 -11.02 -7.30 28.85
C PHE A 318 -10.04 -7.94 29.84
N TYR A 319 -10.03 -7.50 31.10
CA TYR A 319 -9.11 -8.05 32.09
C TYR A 319 -9.36 -9.54 32.33
N LYS A 320 -10.62 -9.95 32.52
CA LYS A 320 -10.99 -11.36 32.69
C LYS A 320 -10.46 -12.24 31.56
N ARG A 321 -10.39 -11.71 30.34
CA ARG A 321 -9.94 -12.42 29.16
C ARG A 321 -8.41 -12.49 29.04
N PHE A 322 -7.70 -11.42 29.40
CA PHE A 322 -6.28 -11.25 29.05
C PHE A 322 -5.32 -11.18 30.23
N SER A 323 -5.80 -11.20 31.48
CA SER A 323 -4.97 -11.23 32.68
C SER A 323 -4.46 -12.64 32.98
N LEU A 324 -3.18 -12.76 33.32
CA LEU A 324 -2.52 -14.03 33.65
C LEU A 324 -2.86 -14.56 35.05
N PHE A 325 -3.38 -13.72 35.94
CA PHE A 325 -3.65 -14.06 37.34
C PHE A 325 -5.16 -14.10 37.61
N GLU A 326 -5.63 -15.18 38.22
CA GLU A 326 -7.05 -15.41 38.57
C GLU A 326 -7.60 -14.41 39.63
N ASN A 327 -6.73 -13.61 40.25
CA ASN A 327 -7.12 -12.59 41.24
C ASN A 327 -7.55 -11.27 40.58
N ASN A 328 -8.85 -11.19 40.33
CA ASN A 328 -9.63 -10.12 39.68
C ASN A 328 -9.63 -8.73 40.39
N LEU A 329 -8.48 -8.14 40.68
CA LEU A 329 -8.43 -6.73 41.09
C LEU A 329 -8.21 -5.85 39.86
N ILE A 330 -9.29 -5.60 39.11
CA ILE A 330 -9.32 -4.54 38.10
C ILE A 330 -8.95 -3.25 38.80
N SER A 331 -7.87 -2.60 38.35
CA SER A 331 -7.45 -1.33 38.93
C SER A 331 -8.60 -0.33 38.88
N LYS A 332 -8.84 0.37 39.99
CA LYS A 332 -9.77 1.50 40.01
C LYS A 332 -9.13 2.75 39.42
N ASP A 333 -7.80 2.77 39.30
CA ASP A 333 -7.02 3.85 38.74
C ASP A 333 -7.04 3.79 37.20
N PHE A 334 -7.48 4.88 36.61
CA PHE A 334 -7.62 5.03 35.16
C PHE A 334 -6.27 5.09 34.46
N GLU A 335 -5.25 5.69 35.07
CA GLU A 335 -3.92 5.75 34.46
C GLU A 335 -3.30 4.36 34.40
N VAL A 336 -3.45 3.55 35.45
CA VAL A 336 -3.03 2.13 35.42
C VAL A 336 -3.75 1.36 34.31
N ILE A 337 -5.07 1.52 34.18
CA ILE A 337 -5.83 0.86 33.09
C ILE A 337 -5.26 1.26 31.72
N LYS A 338 -4.97 2.55 31.52
CA LYS A 338 -4.45 3.07 30.27
C LYS A 338 -3.04 2.55 29.98
N THR A 339 -2.16 2.53 30.98
CA THR A 339 -0.81 1.97 30.87
C THR A 339 -0.85 0.49 30.50
N ASP A 340 -1.69 -0.32 31.14
CA ASP A 340 -1.83 -1.74 30.83
C ASP A 340 -2.30 -1.97 29.39
N LEU A 341 -3.26 -1.15 28.91
CA LEU A 341 -3.70 -1.19 27.51
C LEU A 341 -2.59 -0.77 26.53
N LEU A 342 -1.80 0.26 26.86
CA LEU A 342 -0.64 0.68 26.05
C LEU A 342 0.43 -0.41 25.99
N ASN A 343 0.68 -1.10 27.10
CA ASN A 343 1.60 -2.23 27.16
C ASN A 343 1.11 -3.44 26.34
N CYS A 344 -0.17 -3.52 25.97
CA CYS A 344 -0.65 -4.53 25.02
C CYS A 344 -0.29 -4.19 23.57
N LEU A 345 0.10 -2.96 23.26
CA LEU A 345 0.43 -2.53 21.90
C LEU A 345 1.83 -2.97 21.46
N ILE A 346 2.72 -3.25 22.40
CA ILE A 346 4.16 -3.48 22.16
C ILE A 346 4.52 -4.93 21.83
N LEU A 347 3.51 -5.81 21.77
CA LEU A 347 3.70 -7.26 21.60
C LEU A 347 4.44 -7.61 20.31
N ASN A 348 4.29 -6.81 19.25
CA ASN A 348 4.94 -7.03 17.95
C ASN A 348 6.25 -6.25 17.80
N TYR A 349 6.74 -5.60 18.87
CA TYR A 349 7.97 -4.82 18.81
C TYR A 349 9.19 -5.74 18.83
N THR A 350 9.95 -5.70 17.74
CA THR A 350 11.18 -6.48 17.58
C THR A 350 12.39 -5.70 18.10
N SER A 351 13.08 -6.23 19.10
CA SER A 351 14.33 -5.66 19.60
C SER A 351 15.19 -6.70 20.33
N ASP A 352 16.44 -6.34 20.60
CA ASP A 352 17.37 -7.15 21.40
C ASP A 352 17.18 -6.95 22.92
N MET A 353 16.17 -6.16 23.34
CA MET A 353 15.89 -5.92 24.75
C MET A 353 15.45 -7.19 25.49
N THR A 354 15.80 -7.23 26.78
CA THR A 354 15.28 -8.22 27.74
C THR A 354 13.75 -8.15 27.82
N PHE A 355 13.10 -9.30 28.03
CA PHE A 355 11.64 -9.42 28.07
C PHE A 355 10.98 -8.43 29.04
N ASP A 356 11.53 -8.24 30.25
CA ASP A 356 10.97 -7.33 31.26
C ASP A 356 10.92 -5.87 30.79
N LYS A 357 11.92 -5.43 30.02
CA LYS A 357 11.94 -4.07 29.44
C LYS A 357 10.95 -3.93 28.29
N LYS A 358 10.73 -5.01 27.53
CA LYS A 358 9.73 -5.06 26.45
C LYS A 358 8.28 -5.02 26.94
N GLN A 359 8.02 -5.10 28.25
CA GLN A 359 6.66 -5.00 28.80
C GLN A 359 6.22 -3.56 29.09
N ASN A 360 7.10 -2.57 28.90
CA ASN A 360 6.77 -1.17 29.16
C ASN A 360 6.98 -0.32 27.90
N TYR A 361 5.92 0.35 27.44
CA TYR A 361 5.97 1.17 26.23
C TYR A 361 6.98 2.32 26.30
N CYS A 362 7.30 2.84 27.49
CA CYS A 362 8.30 3.90 27.65
C CYS A 362 9.70 3.42 27.22
N TYR A 363 10.09 2.19 27.61
CA TYR A 363 11.37 1.61 27.20
C TYR A 363 11.38 1.28 25.70
N VAL A 364 10.23 0.93 25.12
CA VAL A 364 10.11 0.71 23.66
C VAL A 364 10.36 2.01 22.87
N LEU A 365 9.85 3.15 23.34
CA LEU A 365 10.15 4.45 22.73
C LEU A 365 11.64 4.83 22.89
N GLU A 366 12.23 4.55 24.05
CA GLU A 366 13.64 4.82 24.30
C GLU A 366 14.55 3.95 23.43
N ASP A 367 14.24 2.67 23.31
CA ASP A 367 14.95 1.74 22.42
C ASP A 367 14.89 2.19 20.96
N PHE A 368 13.71 2.66 20.50
CA PHE A 368 13.56 3.20 19.15
C PHE A 368 14.44 4.44 18.91
N ILE A 369 14.51 5.35 19.90
CA ILE A 369 15.34 6.56 19.81
C ILE A 369 16.85 6.20 19.84
N LEU A 370 17.25 5.27 20.70
CA LEU A 370 18.66 4.89 20.88
C LEU A 370 19.21 4.07 19.70
N ASN A 371 18.36 3.32 19.00
CA ASN A 371 18.74 2.47 17.88
C ASN A 371 18.47 3.10 16.49
N GLU A 372 18.54 4.43 16.36
CA GLU A 372 18.24 5.16 15.12
C GLU A 372 18.97 4.61 13.88
N ASN A 373 20.20 4.09 14.05
CA ASN A 373 21.03 3.55 12.97
C ASN A 373 20.60 2.16 12.47
N LYS A 374 19.67 1.49 13.16
CA LYS A 374 19.16 0.15 12.84
C LYS A 374 17.63 0.13 12.84
N LEU A 375 17.04 1.12 12.19
CA LEU A 375 15.59 1.26 12.15
C LEU A 375 14.93 0.04 11.48
N ASN A 376 14.12 -0.69 12.24
CA ASN A 376 13.30 -1.79 11.74
C ASN A 376 11.90 -1.26 11.40
N ASN A 377 11.55 -1.25 10.11
CA ASN A 377 10.28 -0.70 9.63
C ASN A 377 9.05 -1.42 10.22
N LYS A 378 9.18 -2.70 10.61
CA LYS A 378 8.10 -3.46 11.26
C LYS A 378 7.68 -2.87 12.61
N ASN A 379 8.56 -2.11 13.26
CA ASN A 379 8.28 -1.48 14.56
C ASN A 379 7.49 -0.17 14.43
N ILE A 380 7.44 0.46 13.24
CA ILE A 380 6.88 1.81 13.07
C ILE A 380 5.39 1.85 13.45
N GLU A 381 4.61 0.83 13.11
CA GLU A 381 3.19 0.75 13.48
C GLU A 381 3.00 0.77 15.00
N THR A 382 3.83 0.02 15.74
CA THR A 382 3.81 0.02 17.21
C THR A 382 4.13 1.40 17.77
N ILE A 383 5.18 2.04 17.27
CA ILE A 383 5.58 3.40 17.69
C ILE A 383 4.47 4.41 17.41
N TYR A 384 3.85 4.36 16.23
CA TYR A 384 2.70 5.18 15.90
C TYR A 384 1.56 4.99 16.90
N ARG A 385 1.18 3.74 17.19
CA ARG A 385 0.05 3.44 18.09
C ARG A 385 0.32 3.96 19.50
N ILE A 386 1.53 3.78 20.04
CA ILE A 386 1.93 4.36 21.33
C ILE A 386 1.79 5.88 21.29
N LEU A 387 2.44 6.55 20.32
CA LEU A 387 2.42 8.01 20.17
C LEU A 387 1.01 8.57 19.94
N TYR A 388 0.12 7.78 19.36
CA TYR A 388 -1.27 8.18 19.14
C TYR A 388 -2.09 8.16 20.43
N PHE A 389 -1.91 7.16 21.30
CA PHE A 389 -2.76 6.95 22.48
C PHE A 389 -2.17 7.46 23.80
N ALA A 390 -0.86 7.51 23.94
CA ALA A 390 -0.19 8.02 25.13
C ALA A 390 -0.28 9.57 25.18
N ASP A 391 -0.52 10.11 26.37
CA ASP A 391 -0.66 11.55 26.60
C ASP A 391 0.52 12.14 27.38
N ASP A 392 1.32 11.29 28.01
CA ASP A 392 2.39 11.56 28.96
C ASP A 392 3.79 11.58 28.33
N ILE A 393 3.86 11.45 27.00
CA ILE A 393 5.14 11.45 26.28
C ILE A 393 5.67 12.88 26.16
N GLU A 394 6.91 13.07 26.61
CA GLU A 394 7.64 14.33 26.57
C GLU A 394 7.81 14.87 25.14
N GLU A 395 7.70 16.19 24.98
CA GLU A 395 7.72 16.85 23.66
C GLU A 395 9.01 16.58 22.88
N PHE A 396 10.17 16.59 23.53
CA PHE A 396 11.45 16.34 22.86
C PHE A 396 11.55 14.92 22.28
N LYS A 397 10.91 13.92 22.91
CA LYS A 397 10.86 12.54 22.39
C LYS A 397 10.11 12.49 21.06
N TYR A 398 9.01 13.24 20.92
CA TYR A 398 8.33 13.38 19.62
C TYR A 398 9.22 14.01 18.56
N SER A 399 9.83 15.15 18.88
CA SER A 399 10.68 15.88 17.91
C SER A 399 11.86 15.02 17.45
N HIS A 400 12.46 14.24 18.36
CA HIS A 400 13.56 13.33 18.03
C HIS A 400 13.12 12.20 17.10
N ILE A 401 12.01 11.52 17.44
CA ILE A 401 11.44 10.47 16.58
C ILE A 401 11.14 11.02 15.18
N VAL A 402 10.50 12.19 15.08
CA VAL A 402 10.21 12.84 13.80
C VAL A 402 11.50 13.13 13.03
N ASN A 403 12.53 13.67 13.69
CA ASN A 403 13.81 13.95 13.04
C ASN A 403 14.46 12.66 12.49
N ILE A 404 14.47 11.56 13.26
CA ILE A 404 14.94 10.23 12.80
C ILE A 404 14.19 9.82 11.53
N LEU A 405 12.85 9.89 11.56
CA LEU A 405 12.02 9.45 10.44
C LEU A 405 12.21 10.32 9.20
N THR A 406 12.30 11.64 9.33
CA THR A 406 12.51 12.54 8.17
C THR A 406 13.89 12.41 7.52
N ASN A 407 14.89 11.90 8.25
CA ASN A 407 16.23 11.64 7.71
C ASN A 407 16.39 10.22 7.15
N SER A 408 15.39 9.36 7.35
CA SER A 408 15.39 7.99 6.81
C SER A 408 15.00 7.96 5.34
N ASN A 409 15.25 6.84 4.65
CA ASN A 409 14.77 6.64 3.28
C ASN A 409 13.27 6.30 3.25
N PRO A 410 12.54 6.68 2.18
CA PRO A 410 11.18 6.21 1.92
C PRO A 410 11.09 4.68 1.90
N ILE A 411 10.05 4.12 2.52
CA ILE A 411 9.76 2.69 2.48
C ILE A 411 8.91 2.41 1.23
N ARG A 412 9.30 1.42 0.40
CA ARG A 412 8.53 1.11 -0.83
C ARG A 412 7.16 0.51 -0.51
N ASN A 413 7.07 -0.23 0.58
CA ASN A 413 5.81 -0.75 1.10
C ASN A 413 4.94 0.39 1.66
N GLY A 414 3.94 0.82 0.87
CA GLY A 414 3.04 1.92 1.22
C GLY A 414 2.24 1.73 2.52
N TYR A 415 1.99 0.49 2.97
CA TYR A 415 1.32 0.26 4.26
C TYR A 415 2.21 0.63 5.45
N GLN A 416 3.49 0.27 5.40
CA GLN A 416 4.45 0.66 6.43
C GLN A 416 4.78 2.16 6.37
N GLU A 417 4.95 2.69 5.15
CA GLU A 417 5.21 4.12 4.93
C GLU A 417 4.06 4.98 5.45
N PHE A 418 2.81 4.51 5.35
CA PHE A 418 1.65 5.18 5.94
C PHE A 418 1.82 5.43 7.43
N PHE A 419 2.31 4.46 8.22
CA PHE A 419 2.50 4.66 9.66
C PHE A 419 3.61 5.65 9.95
N LYS A 420 4.67 5.65 9.14
CA LYS A 420 5.72 6.66 9.24
C LYS A 420 5.14 8.06 9.02
N LEU A 421 4.41 8.26 7.92
CA LEU A 421 3.72 9.53 7.63
C LEU A 421 2.70 9.90 8.72
N SER A 422 2.02 8.91 9.31
CA SER A 422 1.06 9.15 10.39
C SER A 422 1.71 9.64 11.69
N ILE A 423 2.96 9.25 11.97
CA ILE A 423 3.75 9.83 13.06
C ILE A 423 4.08 11.30 12.75
N LEU A 424 4.43 11.62 11.51
CA LEU A 424 4.68 13.00 11.09
C LEU A 424 3.40 13.86 11.22
N ASP A 425 2.25 13.35 10.78
CA ASP A 425 0.95 14.03 10.94
C ASP A 425 0.56 14.23 12.42
N LEU A 426 0.89 13.28 13.29
CA LEU A 426 0.70 13.42 14.74
C LEU A 426 1.49 14.61 15.30
N TYR A 427 2.74 14.77 14.87
CA TYR A 427 3.55 15.93 15.25
C TYR A 427 2.92 17.24 14.76
N VAL A 428 2.58 17.32 13.47
CA VAL A 428 1.92 18.50 12.88
C VAL A 428 0.63 18.84 13.64
N SER A 429 -0.19 17.83 13.95
CA SER A 429 -1.44 18.00 14.69
C SER A 429 -1.23 18.47 16.13
N LYS A 430 -0.12 18.08 16.79
CA LYS A 430 0.26 18.61 18.11
C LYS A 430 0.72 20.06 18.00
N THR A 431 1.54 20.38 17.00
CA THR A 431 2.03 21.75 16.76
C THR A 431 0.88 22.73 16.46
N MET A 432 -0.15 22.30 15.74
CA MET A 432 -1.40 23.06 15.52
C MET A 432 -2.14 23.46 16.81
N LYS A 433 -1.91 22.75 17.92
CA LYS A 433 -2.54 23.05 19.21
C LYS A 433 -1.66 23.92 20.12
N LYS A 434 -0.41 24.18 19.75
CA LYS A 434 0.49 25.04 20.52
C LYS A 434 0.00 26.49 20.43
N THR A 435 0.15 27.21 21.53
CA THR A 435 -0.13 28.66 21.58
C THR A 435 0.94 29.47 20.85
N LEU A 436 2.19 28.99 20.84
CA LEU A 436 3.32 29.59 20.14
C LEU A 436 4.11 28.50 19.40
N VAL A 437 4.41 28.73 18.12
CA VAL A 437 5.25 27.85 17.29
C VAL A 437 6.68 28.40 17.31
N LYS A 438 7.67 27.56 17.63
CA LYS A 438 9.08 27.94 17.69
C LYS A 438 9.75 27.82 16.31
N ASP A 439 10.89 28.48 16.11
CA ASP A 439 11.66 28.35 14.86
C ASP A 439 12.12 26.91 14.60
N GLU A 440 12.46 26.17 15.66
CA GLU A 440 12.78 24.73 15.60
C GLU A 440 11.61 23.91 15.08
N ASP A 441 10.37 24.27 15.45
CA ASP A 441 9.16 23.62 14.91
C ASP A 441 9.06 23.89 13.41
N ILE A 442 9.25 25.14 12.97
CA ILE A 442 9.18 25.52 11.55
C ILE A 442 10.23 24.74 10.74
N ALA A 443 11.47 24.67 11.21
CA ALA A 443 12.53 23.92 10.54
C ALA A 443 12.19 22.43 10.41
N LEU A 444 11.62 21.83 11.46
CA LEU A 444 11.19 20.43 11.41
C LEU A 444 9.99 20.21 10.49
N LEU A 445 9.03 21.14 10.44
CA LEU A 445 7.92 21.11 9.47
C LEU A 445 8.42 21.17 8.02
N GLU A 446 9.45 21.96 7.73
CA GLU A 446 10.07 21.98 6.39
C GLU A 446 10.74 20.64 6.04
N LYS A 447 11.42 19.99 7.00
CA LYS A 447 11.96 18.63 6.81
C LYS A 447 10.84 17.62 6.53
N ILE A 448 9.73 17.70 7.26
CA ILE A 448 8.55 16.85 7.02
C ILE A 448 8.03 17.04 5.60
N VAL A 449 7.89 18.29 5.14
CA VAL A 449 7.42 18.57 3.77
C VAL A 449 8.38 17.98 2.74
N ALA A 450 9.69 18.19 2.89
CA ALA A 450 10.69 17.65 1.97
C ALA A 450 10.63 16.12 1.90
N TYR A 451 10.48 15.46 3.05
CA TYR A 451 10.31 14.01 3.12
C TYR A 451 9.01 13.54 2.45
N CYS A 452 7.88 14.19 2.75
CA CYS A 452 6.58 13.86 2.17
C CYS A 452 6.58 13.99 0.64
N MET A 453 7.24 15.02 0.09
CA MET A 453 7.32 15.22 -1.36
C MET A 453 7.97 14.03 -2.08
N ASN A 454 8.87 13.27 -1.44
CA ASN A 454 9.48 12.08 -2.04
C ASN A 454 8.52 10.89 -2.16
N ASN A 455 7.34 10.96 -1.54
CA ASN A 455 6.35 9.88 -1.49
C ASN A 455 5.11 10.13 -2.37
N ASN A 456 5.08 11.24 -3.12
CA ASN A 456 3.91 11.66 -3.91
C ASN A 456 3.49 10.70 -5.04
N ALA A 457 4.39 9.82 -5.47
CA ALA A 457 4.07 8.79 -6.46
C ALA A 457 3.07 7.74 -5.92
N ASP A 458 3.02 7.49 -4.60
CA ASP A 458 2.19 6.43 -4.03
C ASP A 458 0.72 6.87 -3.82
N ILE A 459 -0.17 6.20 -4.55
CA ILE A 459 -1.62 6.43 -4.52
C ILE A 459 -2.20 6.21 -3.12
N HIS A 460 -1.71 5.20 -2.41
CA HIS A 460 -2.26 4.81 -1.11
C HIS A 460 -2.02 5.91 -0.07
N LEU A 461 -0.91 6.64 -0.20
CA LEU A 461 -0.47 7.70 0.70
C LEU A 461 -1.12 9.07 0.41
N ARG A 462 -1.80 9.26 -0.72
CA ARG A 462 -2.38 10.55 -1.13
C ARG A 462 -3.24 11.21 -0.06
N SER A 463 -4.05 10.44 0.66
CA SER A 463 -4.96 10.97 1.69
C SER A 463 -4.20 11.55 2.88
N ILE A 464 -3.17 10.85 3.36
CA ILE A 464 -2.34 11.31 4.49
C ILE A 464 -1.41 12.45 4.07
N LEU A 465 -0.85 12.39 2.85
CA LEU A 465 -0.01 13.45 2.30
C LEU A 465 -0.78 14.77 2.17
N THR A 466 -1.98 14.76 1.57
CA THR A 466 -2.82 15.95 1.49
C THR A 466 -3.18 16.50 2.86
N LYS A 467 -3.47 15.64 3.84
CA LYS A 467 -3.71 16.09 5.22
C LYS A 467 -2.50 16.83 5.79
N ILE A 468 -1.31 16.26 5.65
CA ILE A 468 -0.06 16.86 6.12
C ILE A 468 0.17 18.22 5.43
N TYR A 469 0.07 18.27 4.10
CA TYR A 469 0.29 19.50 3.33
C TYR A 469 -0.68 20.61 3.71
N LEU A 470 -1.98 20.31 3.83
CA LEU A 470 -2.98 21.30 4.23
C LEU A 470 -2.79 21.77 5.67
N ASN A 471 -2.43 20.87 6.60
CA ASN A 471 -2.18 21.25 7.99
C ASN A 471 -0.92 22.12 8.13
N ILE A 472 0.17 21.77 7.45
CA ILE A 472 1.40 22.57 7.44
C ILE A 472 1.17 23.91 6.74
N GLY A 473 0.49 23.93 5.59
CA GLY A 473 0.11 25.15 4.90
C GLY A 473 -0.72 26.07 5.79
N THR A 474 -1.68 25.52 6.53
CA THR A 474 -2.48 26.27 7.51
C THR A 474 -1.62 26.84 8.65
N LEU A 475 -0.68 26.06 9.20
CA LEU A 475 0.28 26.54 10.21
C LEU A 475 1.08 27.73 9.70
N PHE A 476 1.59 27.64 8.47
CA PHE A 476 2.34 28.71 7.83
C PHE A 476 1.48 29.96 7.58
N CYS A 477 0.21 29.80 7.19
CA CYS A 477 -0.75 30.92 7.09
C CYS A 477 -0.98 31.60 8.45
N ILE A 478 -1.20 30.84 9.51
CA ILE A 478 -1.47 31.37 10.87
C ILE A 478 -0.26 32.17 11.36
N ASN A 479 0.94 31.66 11.15
CA ASN A 479 2.19 32.28 11.59
C ASN A 479 2.75 33.31 10.59
N LYS A 480 2.14 33.44 9.41
CA LYS A 480 2.56 34.33 8.30
C LYS A 480 4.02 34.14 7.89
N VAL A 481 4.40 32.88 7.68
CA VAL A 481 5.75 32.49 7.26
C VAL A 481 5.68 31.68 5.96
N LYS A 482 6.76 31.70 5.16
CA LYS A 482 6.97 30.81 4.00
C LYS A 482 5.86 30.89 2.93
N ASP A 483 5.52 32.10 2.47
CA ASP A 483 4.44 32.34 1.49
C ASP A 483 4.53 31.46 0.23
N GLU A 484 5.71 31.34 -0.38
CA GLU A 484 5.92 30.48 -1.56
C GLU A 484 5.56 29.01 -1.27
N LYS A 485 5.85 28.54 -0.05
CA LYS A 485 5.60 27.16 0.34
C LYS A 485 4.12 26.89 0.60
N ILE A 486 3.39 27.87 1.11
CA ILE A 486 1.92 27.76 1.29
C ILE A 486 1.26 27.51 -0.07
N GLU A 487 1.63 28.30 -1.09
CA GLU A 487 1.12 28.17 -2.44
C GLU A 487 1.48 26.80 -3.04
N GLU A 488 2.74 26.38 -2.94
CA GLU A 488 3.21 25.06 -3.41
C GLU A 488 2.45 23.90 -2.76
N LEU A 489 2.32 23.90 -1.43
CA LEU A 489 1.64 22.82 -0.68
C LEU A 489 0.18 22.70 -1.08
N TYR A 490 -0.49 23.83 -1.32
CA TYR A 490 -1.88 23.86 -1.74
C TYR A 490 -2.05 23.35 -3.17
N ILE A 491 -1.17 23.76 -4.10
CA ILE A 491 -1.16 23.26 -5.48
C ILE A 491 -0.92 21.76 -5.52
N VAL A 492 0.10 21.26 -4.80
CA VAL A 492 0.39 19.82 -4.75
C VAL A 492 -0.80 19.05 -4.17
N SER A 493 -1.49 19.61 -3.17
CA SER A 493 -2.72 19.01 -2.64
C SER A 493 -3.83 18.92 -3.71
N LEU A 494 -4.02 19.96 -4.52
CA LEU A 494 -4.99 20.02 -5.63
C LEU A 494 -4.63 19.11 -6.83
N LEU A 495 -3.34 18.83 -7.02
CA LEU A 495 -2.88 17.90 -8.05
C LEU A 495 -3.13 16.47 -7.61
N ILE A 496 -2.80 16.14 -6.36
CA ILE A 496 -2.92 14.79 -5.81
C ILE A 496 -4.39 14.41 -5.54
N ASN A 497 -5.21 15.38 -5.14
CA ASN A 497 -6.64 15.22 -4.88
C ASN A 497 -7.43 16.34 -5.56
N SER A 498 -8.65 16.06 -6.02
CA SER A 498 -9.50 17.11 -6.59
C SER A 498 -9.93 18.13 -5.53
N TYR A 499 -10.27 19.35 -5.98
CA TYR A 499 -10.81 20.40 -5.13
C TYR A 499 -12.00 19.92 -4.30
N ASP A 500 -12.91 19.17 -4.90
CA ASP A 500 -14.11 18.65 -4.23
C ASP A 500 -13.74 17.74 -3.04
N ILE A 501 -12.69 16.93 -3.16
CA ILE A 501 -12.21 16.07 -2.06
C ILE A 501 -11.66 16.93 -0.92
N ILE A 502 -10.90 17.98 -1.25
CA ILE A 502 -10.31 18.90 -0.26
C ILE A 502 -11.40 19.69 0.45
N GLU A 503 -12.37 20.23 -0.29
CA GLU A 503 -13.48 20.99 0.27
C GLU A 503 -14.35 20.13 1.19
N ASN A 504 -14.68 18.91 0.78
CA ASN A 504 -15.54 18.03 1.58
C ASN A 504 -14.87 17.49 2.86
N ASN A 505 -13.55 17.20 2.82
CA ASN A 505 -12.87 16.55 3.94
C ASN A 505 -12.00 17.49 4.80
N TYR A 506 -11.59 18.64 4.25
CA TYR A 506 -10.65 19.58 4.87
C TYR A 506 -11.11 21.04 4.74
N SER A 507 -12.43 21.29 4.76
CA SER A 507 -13.04 22.61 4.57
C SER A 507 -12.41 23.73 5.39
N LYS A 508 -12.09 23.48 6.68
CA LYS A 508 -11.48 24.48 7.57
C LYS A 508 -10.10 24.93 7.09
N GLN A 509 -9.23 23.97 6.79
CA GLN A 509 -7.88 24.24 6.26
C GLN A 509 -7.97 24.91 4.90
N ASN A 510 -8.84 24.40 4.03
CA ASN A 510 -9.07 24.93 2.69
C ASN A 510 -9.43 26.42 2.73
N LEU A 511 -10.43 26.78 3.53
CA LEU A 511 -10.88 28.17 3.68
C LEU A 511 -9.79 29.08 4.27
N ALA A 512 -9.00 28.59 5.22
CA ALA A 512 -7.90 29.35 5.81
C ALA A 512 -6.84 29.72 4.76
N ILE A 513 -6.44 28.76 3.93
CA ILE A 513 -5.43 28.94 2.88
C ILE A 513 -5.96 29.84 1.76
N ILE A 514 -7.18 29.59 1.26
CA ILE A 514 -7.80 30.39 0.19
C ILE A 514 -7.91 31.87 0.61
N LYS A 515 -8.34 32.12 1.86
CA LYS A 515 -8.44 33.48 2.40
C LYS A 515 -7.08 34.16 2.51
N TYR A 516 -6.04 33.41 2.89
CA TYR A 516 -4.67 33.92 2.96
C TYR A 516 -4.12 34.31 1.59
N LEU A 517 -4.30 33.42 0.61
CA LEU A 517 -3.84 33.61 -0.78
C LEU A 517 -4.71 34.60 -1.58
N LYS A 518 -5.89 34.99 -1.05
CA LYS A 518 -6.85 35.92 -1.67
C LYS A 518 -7.37 35.46 -3.03
N ILE A 519 -7.67 34.17 -3.15
CA ILE A 519 -8.19 33.55 -4.39
C ILE A 519 -9.70 33.36 -4.29
N LEU A 520 -10.43 33.54 -5.40
CA LEU A 520 -11.85 33.18 -5.48
C LEU A 520 -12.00 31.68 -5.77
N SER A 521 -12.95 31.00 -5.11
CA SER A 521 -13.15 29.54 -5.26
C SER A 521 -13.30 29.10 -6.73
N ASN A 522 -13.96 29.92 -7.56
CA ASN A 522 -14.21 29.61 -8.97
C ASN A 522 -12.95 29.72 -9.86
N GLU A 523 -11.84 30.26 -9.34
CA GLU A 523 -10.59 30.45 -10.07
C GLU A 523 -9.52 29.39 -9.77
N ILE A 524 -9.80 28.49 -8.81
CA ILE A 524 -8.84 27.52 -8.29
C ILE A 524 -8.46 26.46 -9.32
N ASN A 525 -9.44 25.88 -10.02
CA ASN A 525 -9.19 24.72 -10.89
C ASN A 525 -8.49 25.06 -12.21
N THR A 526 -8.51 26.34 -12.64
CA THR A 526 -7.99 26.79 -13.94
C THR A 526 -6.89 27.83 -13.77
N LYS A 527 -7.21 29.04 -13.29
CA LYS A 527 -6.25 30.16 -13.24
C LYS A 527 -5.13 29.95 -12.23
N LEU A 528 -5.43 29.41 -11.05
CA LEU A 528 -4.42 29.27 -9.99
C LEU A 528 -3.29 28.32 -10.43
N ILE A 529 -3.66 27.15 -10.95
CA ILE A 529 -2.70 26.11 -11.35
C ILE A 529 -1.86 26.59 -12.53
N GLU A 530 -2.48 27.20 -13.54
CA GLU A 530 -1.76 27.77 -14.70
C GLU A 530 -0.77 28.88 -14.27
N ASN A 531 -1.22 29.83 -13.45
CA ASN A 531 -0.37 30.90 -12.95
C ASN A 531 0.82 30.38 -12.13
N TYR A 532 0.58 29.36 -11.29
CA TYR A 532 1.63 28.73 -10.51
C TYR A 532 2.68 28.06 -11.41
N PHE A 533 2.26 27.27 -12.40
CA PHE A 533 3.22 26.63 -13.31
C PHE A 533 3.98 27.63 -14.16
N ASN A 534 3.37 28.73 -14.59
CA ASN A 534 4.09 29.82 -15.25
C ASN A 534 5.20 30.39 -14.36
N LYS A 535 4.90 30.68 -13.09
CA LYS A 535 5.87 31.17 -12.10
C LYS A 535 7.00 30.16 -11.85
N VAL A 536 6.67 28.87 -11.72
CA VAL A 536 7.65 27.79 -11.53
C VAL A 536 8.55 27.69 -12.74
N VAL A 537 7.99 27.63 -13.95
CA VAL A 537 8.76 27.53 -15.20
C VAL A 537 9.75 28.69 -15.33
N THR A 538 9.32 29.94 -15.10
CA THR A 538 10.24 31.09 -15.13
C THR A 538 11.40 30.96 -14.14
N LYS A 539 11.13 30.48 -12.92
CA LYS A 539 12.17 30.25 -11.90
C LYS A 539 13.14 29.14 -12.35
N LEU A 540 12.61 28.06 -12.93
CA LEU A 540 13.40 26.94 -13.44
C LEU A 540 14.24 27.32 -14.67
N GLU A 541 13.74 28.21 -15.53
CA GLU A 541 14.50 28.72 -16.68
C GLU A 541 15.79 29.41 -16.25
N ILE A 542 15.72 30.27 -15.24
CA ILE A 542 16.88 30.97 -14.67
C ILE A 542 17.86 29.95 -14.08
N LEU A 543 17.35 29.01 -13.28
CA LEU A 543 18.15 27.97 -12.62
C LEU A 543 18.89 27.08 -13.64
N CYS A 544 18.19 26.59 -14.66
CA CYS A 544 18.78 25.79 -15.73
C CYS A 544 19.77 26.61 -16.56
N GLY A 545 19.47 27.88 -16.86
CA GLY A 545 20.38 28.79 -17.56
C GLY A 545 21.71 28.95 -16.82
N HIS A 546 21.67 29.15 -15.50
CA HIS A 546 22.88 29.27 -14.67
C HIS A 546 23.69 27.98 -14.62
N PHE A 547 23.03 26.81 -14.61
CA PHE A 547 23.72 25.52 -14.59
C PHE A 547 24.34 25.19 -15.95
N PHE A 548 23.60 25.37 -17.05
CA PHE A 548 24.10 25.08 -18.39
C PHE A 548 25.20 26.02 -18.87
N ALA A 549 25.27 27.24 -18.31
CA ALA A 549 26.40 28.13 -18.53
C ALA A 549 27.72 27.61 -17.91
N LYS A 550 27.67 26.65 -16.97
CA LYS A 550 28.86 25.98 -16.43
C LYS A 550 29.30 24.87 -17.37
N ASN A 551 30.62 24.73 -17.56
CA ASN A 551 31.24 23.61 -18.29
C ASN A 551 31.01 22.27 -17.55
N SER A 552 29.82 21.71 -17.72
CA SER A 552 29.33 20.47 -17.12
C SER A 552 29.26 19.36 -18.15
N THR A 553 29.54 18.12 -17.76
CA THR A 553 29.46 16.96 -18.65
C THR A 553 28.02 16.63 -19.02
N LYS A 554 27.79 15.89 -20.12
CA LYS A 554 26.45 15.41 -20.53
C LYS A 554 25.75 14.66 -19.38
N GLU A 555 26.47 13.78 -18.68
CA GLU A 555 25.95 13.03 -17.52
C GLU A 555 25.51 13.94 -16.38
N GLN A 556 26.30 14.96 -16.04
CA GLN A 556 25.94 15.94 -15.01
C GLN A 556 24.70 16.74 -15.39
N LYS A 557 24.58 17.13 -16.67
CA LYS A 557 23.38 17.80 -17.21
C LYS A 557 22.14 16.90 -17.16
N ILE A 558 22.28 15.62 -17.48
CA ILE A 558 21.21 14.63 -17.40
C ILE A 558 20.74 14.46 -15.95
N ILE A 559 21.66 14.26 -15.00
CA ILE A 559 21.32 14.11 -13.58
C ILE A 559 20.61 15.36 -13.05
N PHE A 560 21.14 16.54 -13.40
CA PHE A 560 20.56 17.82 -12.98
C PHE A 560 19.15 18.03 -13.55
N ILE A 561 18.95 17.82 -14.85
CA ILE A 561 17.62 17.97 -15.47
C ILE A 561 16.64 16.92 -14.97
N LYS A 562 17.09 15.68 -14.75
CA LYS A 562 16.27 14.66 -14.08
C LYS A 562 15.77 15.19 -12.74
N ASP A 563 16.66 15.70 -11.90
CA ASP A 563 16.31 16.23 -10.59
C ASP A 563 15.38 17.45 -10.68
N VAL A 564 15.61 18.37 -11.61
CA VAL A 564 14.74 19.54 -11.81
C VAL A 564 13.34 19.12 -12.22
N LEU A 565 13.23 18.25 -13.23
CA LEU A 565 11.92 17.81 -13.73
C LEU A 565 11.20 16.96 -12.68
N VAL A 566 11.86 15.94 -12.13
CA VAL A 566 11.24 15.02 -11.18
C VAL A 566 10.86 15.73 -9.88
N LYS A 567 11.79 16.46 -9.24
CA LYS A 567 11.56 17.03 -7.89
C LYS A 567 10.85 18.37 -7.90
N GLN A 568 11.18 19.27 -8.84
CA GLN A 568 10.70 20.66 -8.80
C GLN A 568 9.49 20.91 -9.72
N LEU A 569 9.36 20.19 -10.82
CA LEU A 569 8.24 20.35 -11.76
C LEU A 569 7.12 19.33 -11.51
N PHE A 570 7.49 18.05 -11.42
CA PHE A 570 6.54 16.95 -11.23
C PHE A 570 6.33 16.56 -9.75
N PHE A 571 7.05 17.18 -8.81
CA PHE A 571 6.90 16.93 -7.37
C PHE A 571 6.98 15.44 -6.97
N ASN A 572 7.86 14.67 -7.64
CA ASN A 572 8.02 13.21 -7.56
C ASN A 572 6.75 12.40 -7.87
N ILE A 573 5.80 12.94 -8.63
CA ILE A 573 4.63 12.20 -9.15
C ILE A 573 5.03 11.31 -10.34
N VAL A 574 6.13 11.66 -11.01
CA VAL A 574 6.65 11.07 -12.25
C VAL A 574 8.15 10.87 -12.11
N ASP A 575 8.66 9.70 -12.50
CA ASP A 575 10.10 9.48 -12.69
C ASP A 575 10.46 9.58 -14.17
N ILE A 576 11.74 9.81 -14.47
CA ILE A 576 12.24 9.98 -15.83
C ILE A 576 13.46 9.11 -16.04
N GLU A 577 13.41 8.28 -17.08
CA GLU A 577 14.58 7.57 -17.59
C GLU A 577 14.99 8.14 -18.95
N PHE A 578 16.29 8.18 -19.20
CA PHE A 578 16.85 8.60 -20.48
C PHE A 578 17.39 7.38 -21.21
N ASN A 579 17.00 7.22 -22.47
CA ASN A 579 17.52 6.20 -23.35
C ASN A 579 18.34 6.85 -24.46
N ASP A 580 19.53 6.33 -24.72
CA ASP A 580 20.46 6.79 -25.76
C ASP A 580 20.49 5.84 -26.98
N GLY A 581 19.55 4.88 -27.02
CA GLY A 581 19.44 3.88 -28.08
C GLY A 581 20.43 2.72 -27.96
N SER A 582 21.33 2.72 -26.97
CA SER A 582 22.30 1.63 -26.75
C SER A 582 21.71 0.46 -25.96
N LYS A 583 20.62 0.70 -25.22
CA LYS A 583 19.94 -0.31 -24.39
C LYS A 583 18.45 -0.33 -24.71
N THR A 584 17.87 -1.53 -24.77
CA THR A 584 16.42 -1.67 -24.73
C THR A 584 15.93 -1.26 -23.34
N PHE A 585 15.09 -0.22 -23.28
CA PHE A 585 14.42 0.13 -22.03
C PHE A 585 13.51 -1.03 -21.63
N VAL A 586 13.74 -1.57 -20.43
CA VAL A 586 12.87 -2.58 -19.83
C VAL A 586 12.24 -1.93 -18.62
N ASN A 587 10.94 -1.70 -18.71
CA ASN A 587 10.14 -1.18 -17.60
C ASN A 587 9.99 -2.24 -16.50
N LYS A 588 11.05 -2.44 -15.71
CA LYS A 588 11.10 -3.43 -14.61
C LYS A 588 10.04 -3.16 -13.54
N LEU A 589 9.61 -1.89 -13.43
CA LEU A 589 8.60 -1.45 -12.47
C LEU A 589 7.17 -1.66 -12.98
N GLU A 590 7.00 -1.92 -14.28
CA GLU A 590 5.71 -2.04 -14.98
C GLU A 590 4.79 -0.82 -14.77
N LEU A 591 5.38 0.37 -14.75
CA LEU A 591 4.66 1.65 -14.71
C LEU A 591 4.06 1.99 -16.09
N GLU A 592 3.14 2.95 -16.17
CA GLU A 592 2.80 3.53 -17.47
C GLU A 592 3.99 4.36 -17.94
N ASP A 593 4.26 4.31 -19.24
CA ASP A 593 5.34 5.07 -19.86
C ASP A 593 4.83 5.99 -20.96
N SER A 594 5.32 7.24 -20.94
CA SER A 594 5.15 8.18 -22.04
C SER A 594 6.53 8.51 -22.60
N THR A 595 6.80 8.06 -23.82
CA THR A 595 8.09 8.31 -24.48
C THR A 595 8.06 9.61 -25.27
N TYR A 596 8.98 10.51 -24.94
CA TYR A 596 9.27 11.71 -25.72
C TYR A 596 10.57 11.51 -26.51
N ILE A 597 10.47 11.58 -27.84
CA ILE A 597 11.63 11.46 -28.74
C ILE A 597 12.33 12.82 -28.79
N ILE A 598 13.60 12.86 -28.38
CA ILE A 598 14.41 14.08 -28.38
C ILE A 598 15.11 14.24 -29.74
N ASN A 599 15.77 13.18 -30.21
CA ASN A 599 16.40 13.11 -31.52
C ASN A 599 16.34 11.67 -32.07
N SER A 600 17.07 11.37 -33.16
CA SER A 600 17.05 10.04 -33.80
C SER A 600 17.62 8.90 -32.93
N ARG A 601 18.32 9.20 -31.83
CA ARG A 601 18.96 8.23 -30.92
C ARG A 601 18.49 8.37 -29.47
N ASP A 602 18.25 9.59 -29.00
CA ASP A 602 17.94 9.90 -27.61
C ASP A 602 16.44 10.09 -27.38
N SER A 603 15.92 9.51 -26.29
CA SER A 603 14.54 9.69 -25.81
C SER A 603 14.47 9.84 -24.30
N ALA A 604 13.44 10.57 -23.84
CA ALA A 604 13.06 10.67 -22.43
C ALA A 604 11.80 9.84 -22.20
N ILE A 605 11.85 8.92 -21.25
CA ILE A 605 10.75 8.02 -20.89
C ILE A 605 10.22 8.47 -19.53
N PHE A 606 9.02 9.03 -19.54
CA PHE A 606 8.32 9.45 -18.32
C PHE A 606 7.56 8.26 -17.75
N LEU A 607 7.82 7.91 -16.50
CA LEU A 607 7.25 6.77 -15.80
C LEU A 607 6.30 7.24 -14.70
N TYR A 608 5.06 6.79 -14.74
CA TYR A 608 4.03 7.15 -13.76
C TYR A 608 3.02 6.02 -13.55
N ILE A 609 2.25 6.09 -12.46
CA ILE A 609 1.15 5.15 -12.24
C ILE A 609 -0.09 5.65 -12.99
N LYS A 610 -0.93 4.77 -13.56
CA LYS A 610 -2.08 5.16 -14.40
C LYS A 610 -2.97 6.26 -13.84
N ILE A 611 -3.25 6.26 -12.54
CA ILE A 611 -4.08 7.30 -11.91
C ILE A 611 -3.41 8.70 -11.91
N ASN A 612 -2.10 8.77 -12.11
CA ASN A 612 -1.34 10.01 -12.27
C ASN A 612 -1.37 10.50 -13.72
N GLU A 613 -1.95 9.76 -14.68
CA GLU A 613 -1.90 10.12 -16.10
C GLU A 613 -2.53 11.50 -16.39
N GLU A 614 -3.70 11.79 -15.82
CA GLU A 614 -4.33 13.11 -15.98
C GLU A 614 -3.47 14.23 -15.37
N ILE A 615 -2.85 13.96 -14.21
CA ILE A 615 -1.95 14.90 -13.52
C ILE A 615 -0.69 15.12 -14.36
N PHE A 616 -0.08 14.05 -14.85
CA PHE A 616 1.06 14.08 -15.76
C PHE A 616 0.75 14.91 -16.99
N ASN A 617 -0.36 14.62 -17.67
CA ASN A 617 -0.78 15.35 -18.86
C ASN A 617 -1.02 16.84 -18.55
N LYS A 618 -1.61 17.16 -17.40
CA LYS A 618 -1.82 18.55 -16.98
C LYS A 618 -0.50 19.29 -16.79
N ILE A 619 0.44 18.73 -16.02
CA ILE A 619 1.76 19.33 -15.75
C ILE A 619 2.57 19.43 -17.05
N PHE A 620 2.64 18.33 -17.81
CA PHE A 620 3.41 18.25 -19.05
C PHE A 620 2.91 19.27 -20.07
N ASN A 621 1.60 19.40 -20.26
CA ASN A 621 1.03 20.37 -21.20
C ASN A 621 1.25 21.81 -20.76
N SER A 622 1.08 22.12 -19.46
CA SER A 622 1.33 23.45 -18.91
C SER A 622 2.81 23.87 -19.00
N SER A 623 3.74 22.93 -19.07
CA SER A 623 5.19 23.20 -19.09
C SER A 623 5.90 22.65 -20.33
N LYS A 624 5.14 22.35 -21.39
CA LYS A 624 5.64 21.63 -22.57
C LYS A 624 6.84 22.32 -23.22
N LEU A 625 6.71 23.60 -23.53
CA LEU A 625 7.77 24.38 -24.19
C LEU A 625 9.08 24.38 -23.39
N PHE A 626 8.97 24.51 -22.06
CA PHE A 626 10.12 24.45 -21.16
C PHE A 626 10.78 23.06 -21.19
N ILE A 627 9.99 22.00 -21.05
CA ILE A 627 10.51 20.62 -21.05
C ILE A 627 11.25 20.34 -22.37
N GLN A 628 10.65 20.72 -23.50
CA GLN A 628 11.24 20.52 -24.83
C GLN A 628 12.57 21.26 -24.98
N ASP A 629 12.61 22.57 -24.69
CA ASP A 629 13.82 23.40 -24.77
C ASP A 629 14.97 22.84 -23.90
N LYS A 630 14.66 22.40 -22.67
CA LYS A 630 15.71 21.90 -21.77
C LYS A 630 16.21 20.52 -22.17
N LEU A 631 15.33 19.63 -22.63
CA LEU A 631 15.75 18.32 -23.13
C LEU A 631 16.62 18.48 -24.37
N GLU A 632 16.24 19.32 -25.33
CA GLU A 632 17.07 19.60 -26.50
C GLU A 632 18.46 20.12 -26.11
N LYS A 633 18.56 21.10 -25.20
CA LYS A 633 19.86 21.65 -24.72
C LYS A 633 20.77 20.67 -23.98
N VAL A 634 20.21 19.64 -23.33
CA VAL A 634 21.01 18.58 -22.69
C VAL A 634 21.68 17.70 -23.75
N PHE A 635 20.98 17.47 -24.86
CA PHE A 635 21.36 16.52 -25.91
C PHE A 635 21.85 17.21 -27.20
N GLU A 636 21.88 18.55 -27.26
CA GLU A 636 22.59 19.31 -28.29
C GLU A 636 24.06 18.86 -28.31
N GLU A 637 24.52 18.44 -29.49
CA GLU A 637 25.88 17.96 -29.68
C GLU A 637 26.87 18.98 -29.10
N THR A 638 27.77 18.51 -28.22
CA THR A 638 29.04 19.19 -27.98
C THR A 638 29.92 19.08 -29.24
N SER A 639 29.44 19.56 -30.38
CA SER A 639 30.14 19.62 -31.67
C SER A 639 31.10 20.81 -31.73
N LYS A 640 31.78 21.08 -30.61
CA LYS A 640 32.93 22.00 -30.53
C LYS A 640 33.94 21.42 -29.54
N ILE A 641 34.74 20.47 -29.99
CA ILE A 641 36.20 20.44 -29.97
C ILE A 641 36.62 19.12 -30.66
N SER A 642 36.68 19.16 -31.99
CA SER A 642 37.59 18.34 -32.79
C SER A 642 37.68 18.97 -34.18
N ALA A 643 38.08 20.24 -34.23
CA ALA A 643 38.50 20.88 -35.47
C ALA A 643 40.02 20.93 -35.50
N ASN A 644 40.57 20.13 -36.40
CA ASN A 644 41.83 20.30 -37.11
C ASN A 644 43.15 20.09 -36.36
N TYR A 645 43.69 18.88 -36.49
CA TYR A 645 45.06 18.71 -36.98
C TYR A 645 45.07 17.71 -38.13
N TYR A 646 44.61 18.19 -39.29
CA TYR A 646 45.11 17.72 -40.58
C TYR A 646 45.58 18.98 -41.32
N LEU A 647 46.90 19.20 -41.30
CA LEU A 647 47.60 19.93 -42.32
C LEU A 647 48.62 18.93 -42.87
N ASP A 648 48.28 18.33 -44.00
CA ASP A 648 49.28 17.84 -44.94
C ASP A 648 50.03 19.08 -45.46
N ASP A 649 51.35 19.07 -45.38
CA ASP A 649 52.20 19.15 -46.57
C ASP A 649 53.68 19.00 -46.23
N ASP A 650 54.32 18.26 -47.11
CA ASP A 650 55.70 17.83 -47.16
C ASP A 650 56.76 18.95 -47.18
N LEU A 651 57.98 18.55 -46.79
CA LEU A 651 59.31 19.10 -47.14
C LEU A 651 59.76 20.41 -46.46
N VAL A 652 60.85 20.33 -45.69
CA VAL A 652 62.18 20.91 -46.03
C VAL A 652 63.21 20.53 -44.93
N PHE A 653 64.25 19.81 -45.38
CA PHE A 653 65.52 19.37 -44.76
C PHE A 653 65.52 18.32 -43.64
#